data_AF-A0A8S3T6C7-F1
#
_entry.id   AF-A0A8S3T6C7-F1
#
_cell.length_a   1.000
_cell.length_b   1.000
_cell.length_c   1.000
_cell.angle_alpha   90.00
_cell.angle_beta   90.00
_cell.angle_gamma   90.00
#
_symmetry.space_group_name_H-M   'P 1'
#
loop_
_entity.id
_entity.type
_entity.pdbx_description
1 polymer ?
#
loop_
_entity_poly.entity_id
_entity_poly.type
_entity_poly.pdbx_seq_one_letter_code
_entity_poly.pdbx_strand_id
1 'polypeptide(L)'
;MGTNMVEVNGNDLDTLGKDFKIQFYDTDGNYTDTGFVGYSDNSSQKNRRASLRPGKATSTDSCDHVRGVPTELRSSSVMKPHGLATFYQKYTEAYGIPILSSWNVNDDALKRACYITRFLFADNYAVRNSFYQRSGRSAVIGVHEGTTSIPEHSHMDPSFWDNRARGLGATDSAPVSTGGEENLLCLQNDRYHSEDIYLHEFAHGVANLGARYGISGWFQRLENQYKTAKQQGLWAHTYSMSSSAEYFAEGVQSYFNVNDYSATPNGIHGPISTRDKLRTYDPALYQLIEEVWPCHNTYLKRCVTSRAQEQQQNIRTNCDGSTSGGGGGASSTSCTDHHQFCHDWAGSGECSRNPAYMNENCKKSCNLEVNGNGLDTLGKDFKIQFYDADGNYTDTGFVEYSDNSSPSWNVNDDALRRACYITRFLFADNYAVRNSFYQRSGRSAVIGVHEGTTSIPEYSHMDPSFSDNRARGLGATDSAPVSTGAEENLLCLQNDRYSEDIYLHEFAHGVANLGARYGISGWFQRLENQYKIAKQQGLLEHNYAISSSVEYFVSCRRAKLLNATDYSTTPNGTISTKDKLRTYDPALYQLIEEVWPCHNIYLKRCVASRAQEQQQNIHTNCQGMFKLEDFQSLVMRNETKYCH
;
A
#
# COMPACT_ATOMS: atom_id res chain seq x y z
N MET A 1 5.49 -54.81 23.51
CA MET A 1 4.21 -54.84 24.26
C MET A 1 3.23 -53.94 23.52
N GLY A 2 1.93 -54.25 23.51
CA GLY A 2 0.99 -53.68 22.54
C GLY A 2 0.88 -52.15 22.60
N THR A 3 1.07 -51.50 21.45
CA THR A 3 0.73 -50.09 21.24
C THR A 3 -0.79 -49.97 21.12
N ASN A 4 -1.45 -49.58 22.21
CA ASN A 4 -2.82 -49.10 22.15
C ASN A 4 -2.82 -47.75 21.44
N MET A 5 -3.17 -47.73 20.16
CA MET A 5 -3.55 -46.48 19.50
C MET A 5 -4.88 -46.02 20.11
N VAL A 6 -4.85 -44.92 20.87
CA VAL A 6 -6.06 -44.23 21.27
C VAL A 6 -6.42 -43.27 20.15
N GLU A 7 -7.47 -43.62 19.40
CA GLU A 7 -8.07 -42.74 18.40
C GLU A 7 -8.83 -41.63 19.13
N VAL A 8 -8.18 -40.48 19.33
CA VAL A 8 -8.80 -39.33 19.99
C VAL A 8 -9.72 -38.64 18.99
N ASN A 9 -11.02 -38.80 19.20
CA ASN A 9 -12.03 -38.17 18.35
C ASN A 9 -12.16 -36.68 18.71
N GLY A 10 -12.43 -35.81 17.73
CA GLY A 10 -12.25 -34.35 17.87
C GLY A 10 -13.06 -33.67 18.97
N ASN A 11 -14.08 -34.34 19.52
CA ASN A 11 -14.95 -33.82 20.58
C ASN A 11 -14.37 -34.00 22.00
N ASP A 12 -13.39 -34.89 22.21
CA ASP A 12 -12.85 -35.14 23.57
C ASP A 12 -11.93 -34.00 24.05
N LEU A 13 -11.39 -33.20 23.12
CA LEU A 13 -10.52 -32.05 23.41
C LEU A 13 -11.27 -30.84 24.01
N ASP A 14 -12.57 -30.69 23.72
CA ASP A 14 -13.39 -29.58 24.23
C ASP A 14 -13.58 -29.60 25.76
N THR A 15 -13.30 -30.73 26.42
CA THR A 15 -13.55 -30.91 27.86
C THR A 15 -12.41 -30.46 28.77
N LEU A 16 -11.21 -30.20 28.25
CA LEU A 16 -10.00 -29.99 29.08
C LEU A 16 -9.69 -28.53 29.42
N GLY A 17 -10.09 -27.56 28.58
CA GLY A 17 -10.11 -26.13 28.91
C GLY A 17 -8.80 -25.50 29.41
N LYS A 18 -7.64 -26.07 29.02
CA LYS A 18 -6.29 -25.64 29.41
C LYS A 18 -5.30 -25.87 28.27
N ASP A 19 -4.20 -25.11 28.29
CA ASP A 19 -3.08 -25.32 27.38
C ASP A 19 -2.47 -26.72 27.57
N PHE A 20 -2.12 -27.38 26.47
CA PHE A 20 -1.51 -28.70 26.46
C PHE A 20 -0.26 -28.72 25.57
N LYS A 21 0.80 -29.41 26.04
CA LYS A 21 2.04 -29.57 25.28
C LYS A 21 1.99 -30.91 24.54
N ILE A 22 1.89 -30.86 23.22
CA ILE A 22 2.08 -32.05 22.37
C ILE A 22 3.59 -32.27 22.21
N GLN A 23 4.04 -33.52 22.37
CA GLN A 23 5.42 -33.93 22.09
C GLN A 23 5.41 -34.98 20.99
N PHE A 24 6.11 -34.70 19.90
CA PHE A 24 6.39 -35.68 18.87
C PHE A 24 7.76 -36.29 19.12
N TYR A 25 7.80 -37.62 19.11
CA TYR A 25 9.02 -38.42 19.20
C TYR A 25 9.28 -39.02 17.82
N ASP A 26 10.52 -38.98 17.35
CA ASP A 26 10.91 -39.74 16.16
C ASP A 26 11.02 -41.24 16.48
N THR A 27 11.28 -42.06 15.45
CA THR A 27 11.42 -43.52 15.59
C THR A 27 12.65 -43.95 16.40
N ASP A 28 13.59 -43.04 16.65
CA ASP A 28 14.81 -43.27 17.43
C ASP A 28 14.69 -42.75 18.87
N GLY A 29 13.54 -42.15 19.23
CA GLY A 29 13.23 -41.65 20.57
C GLY A 29 13.69 -40.22 20.85
N ASN A 30 14.17 -39.48 19.85
CA ASN A 30 14.52 -38.07 20.02
C ASN A 30 13.25 -37.21 19.98
N TYR A 31 13.25 -36.15 20.78
CA TYR A 31 12.17 -35.16 20.83
C TYR A 31 12.65 -33.84 20.20
N THR A 32 11.75 -33.21 19.44
CA THR A 32 11.92 -31.82 18.97
C THR A 32 11.02 -30.90 19.78
N ASP A 33 11.56 -29.80 20.30
CA ASP A 33 10.75 -28.83 21.05
C ASP A 33 9.87 -28.02 20.08
N THR A 34 8.67 -28.54 19.82
CA THR A 34 7.62 -27.75 19.19
C THR A 34 7.15 -26.70 20.18
N GLY A 35 7.38 -25.43 19.84
CA GLY A 35 6.86 -24.27 20.58
C GLY A 35 5.34 -24.32 20.73
N PHE A 36 4.81 -23.47 21.62
CA PHE A 36 3.39 -23.47 22.01
C PHE A 36 2.45 -23.49 20.80
N VAL A 37 1.71 -24.59 20.64
CA VAL A 37 0.53 -24.65 19.76
C VAL A 37 -0.60 -23.96 20.51
N GLY A 38 -0.77 -22.66 20.28
CA GLY A 38 -1.96 -21.95 20.74
C GLY A 38 -3.21 -22.60 20.15
N TYR A 39 -4.15 -23.00 21.01
CA TYR A 39 -5.40 -23.63 20.59
C TYR A 39 -6.21 -22.67 19.69
N SER A 40 -6.16 -22.89 18.37
CA SER A 40 -7.01 -22.18 17.42
C SER A 40 -8.41 -22.79 17.45
N ASP A 41 -9.19 -22.39 18.44
CA ASP A 41 -10.59 -22.76 18.54
C ASP A 41 -11.36 -22.31 17.28
N ASN A 42 -11.78 -23.29 16.49
CA ASN A 42 -12.55 -23.09 15.25
C ASN A 42 -14.04 -23.45 15.44
N SER A 43 -14.48 -23.73 16.67
CA SER A 43 -15.87 -24.09 17.03
C SER A 43 -16.55 -23.05 17.93
N SER A 44 -15.82 -22.22 18.70
CA SER A 44 -16.39 -21.16 19.56
C SER A 44 -16.72 -19.82 18.88
N GLN A 45 -16.93 -19.80 17.55
CA GLN A 45 -17.58 -18.67 16.86
C GLN A 45 -19.03 -18.39 17.32
N LYS A 46 -19.54 -19.08 18.35
CA LYS A 46 -20.77 -18.76 19.06
C LYS A 46 -20.51 -18.39 20.53
N ASN A 47 -20.58 -17.09 20.81
CA ASN A 47 -20.96 -16.51 22.12
C ASN A 47 -20.04 -16.73 23.33
N ARG A 48 -18.75 -16.38 23.21
CA ARG A 48 -18.10 -15.55 24.24
C ARG A 48 -17.59 -14.25 23.64
N ARG A 49 -18.51 -13.29 23.45
CA ARG A 49 -18.10 -11.88 23.25
C ARG A 49 -17.43 -11.41 24.54
N ALA A 50 -16.11 -11.49 24.61
CA ALA A 50 -15.34 -10.70 25.56
C ALA A 50 -15.81 -9.25 25.39
N SER A 51 -16.36 -8.64 26.45
CA SER A 51 -16.89 -7.28 26.35
C SER A 51 -15.75 -6.35 25.95
N LEU A 52 -15.83 -5.72 24.78
CA LEU A 52 -14.80 -4.81 24.29
C LEU A 52 -14.63 -3.62 25.24
N ARG A 53 -13.42 -3.05 25.25
CA ARG A 53 -13.12 -1.77 25.91
C ARG A 53 -14.02 -0.67 25.31
N PRO A 54 -14.72 0.12 26.13
CA PRO A 54 -15.53 1.23 25.64
C PRO A 54 -14.70 2.28 24.88
N GLY A 55 -15.34 2.92 23.90
CA GLY A 55 -14.74 3.99 23.09
C GLY A 55 -14.04 3.51 21.82
N LYS A 56 -13.09 4.33 21.36
CA LYS A 56 -12.26 4.13 20.16
C LYS A 56 -10.85 4.64 20.43
N ALA A 57 -9.88 4.19 19.65
CA ALA A 57 -8.54 4.76 19.70
C ALA A 57 -8.57 6.25 19.32
N THR A 58 -7.78 7.07 20.02
CA THR A 58 -7.65 8.51 19.73
C THR A 58 -6.63 8.76 18.59
N SER A 59 -6.42 10.03 18.26
CA SER A 59 -5.38 10.49 17.32
C SER A 59 -4.18 11.15 18.01
N THR A 60 -4.21 11.25 19.34
CA THR A 60 -3.21 11.95 20.17
C THR A 60 -2.33 10.95 20.91
N ASP A 61 -1.21 11.41 21.44
CA ASP A 61 -0.41 10.69 22.42
C ASP A 61 -0.01 11.61 23.59
N SER A 62 0.53 10.99 24.63
CA SER A 62 1.05 11.64 25.83
C SER A 62 2.53 11.29 26.06
N CYS A 63 3.29 10.90 25.02
CA CYS A 63 4.55 10.15 25.20
C CYS A 63 5.60 10.88 26.03
N ASP A 64 5.56 12.21 26.09
CA ASP A 64 6.48 13.07 26.83
C ASP A 64 6.22 13.06 28.35
N HIS A 65 5.04 12.61 28.78
CA HIS A 65 4.52 12.81 30.12
C HIS A 65 4.19 11.49 30.83
N VAL A 66 5.20 10.92 31.48
CA VAL A 66 5.04 9.79 32.41
C VAL A 66 4.38 10.28 33.70
N ARG A 67 3.32 9.60 34.14
CA ARG A 67 2.48 9.97 35.28
C ARG A 67 1.94 8.73 36.02
N GLY A 68 1.22 8.94 37.11
CA GLY A 68 0.52 7.84 37.80
C GLY A 68 -0.57 7.21 36.94
N VAL A 69 -0.80 5.89 37.08
CA VAL A 69 -1.91 5.19 36.38
C VAL A 69 -3.27 5.80 36.78
N PRO A 70 -4.07 6.31 35.83
CA PRO A 70 -5.41 6.85 36.10
C PRO A 70 -6.35 5.81 36.72
N THR A 71 -7.08 6.22 37.76
CA THR A 71 -7.93 5.34 38.58
C THR A 71 -8.99 4.61 37.75
N GLU A 72 -9.54 5.26 36.72
CA GLU A 72 -10.52 4.71 35.80
C GLU A 72 -9.99 3.51 35.01
N LEU A 73 -8.69 3.48 34.66
CA LEU A 73 -8.08 2.34 33.96
C LEU A 73 -7.91 1.11 34.88
N ARG A 74 -7.94 1.31 36.21
CA ARG A 74 -7.98 0.20 37.17
C ARG A 74 -9.33 -0.52 37.21
N SER A 75 -10.38 0.07 36.63
CA SER A 75 -11.70 -0.55 36.58
C SER A 75 -11.81 -1.59 35.46
N SER A 76 -12.36 -2.76 35.79
CA SER A 76 -12.83 -3.76 34.83
C SER A 76 -14.01 -3.30 33.97
N SER A 77 -14.59 -2.12 34.22
CA SER A 77 -15.53 -1.48 33.28
C SER A 77 -14.81 -0.86 32.07
N VAL A 78 -13.56 -0.42 32.24
CA VAL A 78 -12.76 0.27 31.20
C VAL A 78 -11.74 -0.67 30.57
N MET A 79 -10.83 -1.25 31.38
CA MET A 79 -9.79 -2.16 30.90
C MET A 79 -10.21 -3.61 31.17
N LYS A 80 -10.31 -4.42 30.12
CA LYS A 80 -10.93 -5.74 30.18
C LYS A 80 -9.87 -6.86 30.22
N PRO A 81 -10.18 -8.02 30.83
CA PRO A 81 -11.39 -8.31 31.63
C PRO A 81 -11.30 -7.85 33.11
N HIS A 82 -10.10 -7.53 33.63
CA HIS A 82 -9.86 -7.39 35.08
C HIS A 82 -9.48 -5.98 35.58
N GLY A 83 -9.31 -4.99 34.71
CA GLY A 83 -8.70 -3.70 35.08
C GLY A 83 -7.17 -3.76 35.14
N LEU A 84 -6.52 -2.61 35.37
CA LEU A 84 -5.07 -2.53 35.59
C LEU A 84 -4.68 -2.74 37.07
N ALA A 85 -3.91 -3.80 37.32
CA ALA A 85 -3.41 -4.16 38.64
C ALA A 85 -2.55 -3.07 39.31
N THR A 86 -2.51 -3.06 40.64
CA THR A 86 -1.75 -2.09 41.46
C THR A 86 -0.23 -2.20 41.32
N PHE A 87 0.29 -3.27 40.71
CA PHE A 87 1.70 -3.33 40.27
C PHE A 87 2.04 -2.21 39.30
N TYR A 88 1.12 -1.88 38.38
CA TYR A 88 1.30 -0.76 37.47
C TYR A 88 1.14 0.55 38.22
N GLN A 89 2.17 1.38 38.14
CA GLN A 89 2.33 2.61 38.91
C GLN A 89 2.64 3.80 38.00
N LYS A 90 3.52 3.60 37.01
CA LYS A 90 3.77 4.58 35.95
C LYS A 90 2.93 4.30 34.71
N TYR A 91 2.56 5.36 34.02
CA TYR A 91 1.68 5.37 32.85
C TYR A 91 2.07 6.49 31.87
N THR A 92 2.08 6.14 30.60
CA THR A 92 1.87 7.07 29.49
C THR A 92 0.99 6.37 28.44
N GLU A 93 0.65 7.03 27.34
CA GLU A 93 -0.24 6.46 26.32
C GLU A 93 0.02 7.04 24.94
N ALA A 94 -0.27 6.23 23.92
CA ALA A 94 -0.45 6.69 22.55
C ALA A 94 -1.79 6.17 22.05
N TYR A 95 -2.61 7.04 21.45
CA TYR A 95 -3.90 6.71 20.86
C TYR A 95 -4.93 6.09 21.84
N GLY A 96 -4.82 6.38 23.14
CA GLY A 96 -5.59 5.78 24.22
C GLY A 96 -5.11 4.37 24.62
N ILE A 97 -4.04 3.85 24.02
CA ILE A 97 -3.41 2.57 24.35
C ILE A 97 -2.43 2.81 25.52
N PRO A 98 -2.59 2.16 26.68
CA PRO A 98 -1.67 2.33 27.82
C PRO A 98 -0.28 1.77 27.57
N ILE A 99 0.75 2.51 28.00
CA ILE A 99 2.10 2.02 28.24
C ILE A 99 2.36 2.13 29.75
N LEU A 100 2.75 1.03 30.38
CA LEU A 100 2.73 0.85 31.83
C LEU A 100 4.08 0.35 32.37
N SER A 101 4.31 0.53 33.67
CA SER A 101 5.36 -0.19 34.42
C SER A 101 5.15 -0.07 35.94
N SER A 102 6.02 -0.72 36.70
CA SER A 102 6.19 -0.48 38.14
C SER A 102 6.81 0.91 38.42
N TRP A 103 7.12 1.20 39.69
CA TRP A 103 7.90 2.39 40.05
C TRP A 103 9.38 2.30 39.62
N ASN A 104 9.92 1.09 39.43
CA ASN A 104 11.35 0.83 39.31
C ASN A 104 11.92 1.21 37.94
N VAL A 105 11.10 1.12 36.88
CA VAL A 105 11.50 1.39 35.49
C VAL A 105 11.79 2.87 35.28
N ASN A 106 12.87 3.20 34.59
CA ASN A 106 13.21 4.56 34.16
C ASN A 106 12.15 5.14 33.20
N ASP A 107 11.75 6.38 33.44
CA ASP A 107 10.74 7.09 32.64
C ASP A 107 11.11 7.15 31.15
N ASP A 108 12.38 7.24 30.80
CA ASP A 108 12.83 7.28 29.40
C ASP A 108 12.60 5.94 28.67
N ALA A 109 12.51 4.82 29.40
CA ALA A 109 12.09 3.55 28.81
C ALA A 109 10.60 3.58 28.46
N LEU A 110 9.76 4.23 29.28
CA LEU A 110 8.33 4.40 28.98
C LEU A 110 8.12 5.38 27.82
N LYS A 111 8.92 6.44 27.72
CA LYS A 111 8.89 7.35 26.57
C LYS A 111 9.26 6.62 25.28
N ARG A 112 10.31 5.77 25.29
CA ARG A 112 10.67 4.93 24.14
C ARG A 112 9.57 3.92 23.80
N ALA A 113 9.05 3.20 24.79
CA ALA A 113 7.94 2.27 24.65
C ALA A 113 6.70 2.95 24.01
N CYS A 114 6.40 4.18 24.43
CA CYS A 114 5.34 5.00 23.87
C CYS A 114 5.64 5.45 22.44
N TYR A 115 6.87 5.87 22.13
CA TYR A 115 7.30 6.14 20.76
C TYR A 115 7.06 4.93 19.84
N ILE A 116 7.41 3.72 20.30
CA ILE A 116 7.19 2.49 19.53
C ILE A 116 5.70 2.22 19.33
N THR A 117 4.86 2.40 20.36
CA THR A 117 3.39 2.28 20.24
C THR A 117 2.82 3.33 19.28
N ARG A 118 3.28 4.58 19.35
CA ARG A 118 2.90 5.69 18.46
C ARG A 118 3.28 5.37 17.01
N PHE A 119 4.48 4.86 16.78
CA PHE A 119 4.96 4.47 15.47
C PHE A 119 4.18 3.28 14.89
N LEU A 120 4.07 2.17 15.63
CA LEU A 120 3.47 0.93 15.13
C LEU A 120 1.95 1.00 14.95
N PHE A 121 1.26 2.00 15.53
CA PHE A 121 -0.17 2.20 15.31
C PHE A 121 -0.51 3.45 14.48
N ALA A 122 0.46 4.20 13.98
CA ALA A 122 0.20 5.39 13.17
C ALA A 122 -0.55 5.07 11.86
N ASP A 123 -0.08 4.06 11.14
CA ASP A 123 -0.38 3.86 9.72
C ASP A 123 -1.82 3.40 9.41
N ASN A 124 -2.39 2.52 10.24
CA ASN A 124 -3.67 1.84 9.96
C ASN A 124 -4.64 2.00 11.14
N TYR A 125 -5.75 2.73 10.92
CA TYR A 125 -6.71 3.03 11.98
C TYR A 125 -7.55 1.80 12.37
N ALA A 126 -7.85 0.90 11.43
CA ALA A 126 -8.61 -0.30 11.73
C ALA A 126 -7.84 -1.24 12.67
N VAL A 127 -6.54 -1.43 12.39
CA VAL A 127 -5.58 -2.15 13.26
C VAL A 127 -5.50 -1.48 14.63
N ARG A 128 -5.23 -0.17 14.68
CA ARG A 128 -5.11 0.63 15.90
C ARG A 128 -6.38 0.57 16.77
N ASN A 129 -7.55 0.76 16.18
CA ASN A 129 -8.82 0.75 16.90
C ASN A 129 -9.19 -0.66 17.40
N SER A 130 -8.87 -1.71 16.65
CA SER A 130 -9.08 -3.09 17.11
C SER A 130 -8.23 -3.41 18.35
N PHE A 131 -6.93 -3.05 18.32
CA PHE A 131 -6.03 -3.25 19.46
C PHE A 131 -6.54 -2.52 20.71
N TYR A 132 -6.94 -1.25 20.56
CA TYR A 132 -7.59 -0.47 21.63
C TYR A 132 -8.83 -1.17 22.18
N GLN A 133 -9.76 -1.60 21.32
CA GLN A 133 -11.03 -2.21 21.73
C GLN A 133 -10.85 -3.56 22.44
N ARG A 134 -9.72 -4.24 22.22
CA ARG A 134 -9.36 -5.48 22.92
C ARG A 134 -8.64 -5.26 24.25
N SER A 135 -8.61 -4.02 24.74
CA SER A 135 -7.82 -3.62 25.93
C SER A 135 -6.32 -3.87 25.78
N GLY A 136 -5.83 -3.91 24.53
CA GLY A 136 -4.42 -3.96 24.22
C GLY A 136 -3.66 -2.82 24.91
N ARG A 137 -2.48 -3.14 25.42
CA ARG A 137 -1.59 -2.26 26.20
C ARG A 137 -0.15 -2.75 26.08
N SER A 138 0.78 -1.96 26.61
CA SER A 138 2.14 -2.39 26.88
C SER A 138 2.52 -2.31 28.34
N ALA A 139 3.50 -3.13 28.74
CA ALA A 139 4.24 -2.93 29.97
C ALA A 139 5.75 -3.10 29.77
N VAL A 140 6.54 -2.22 30.37
CA VAL A 140 8.00 -2.34 30.43
C VAL A 140 8.39 -3.16 31.66
N ILE A 141 9.29 -4.12 31.48
CA ILE A 141 9.84 -4.96 32.54
C ILE A 141 11.14 -4.34 33.03
N GLY A 142 11.25 -3.97 34.31
CA GLY A 142 12.45 -3.33 34.85
C GLY A 142 13.70 -4.22 34.80
N VAL A 143 14.88 -3.59 34.83
CA VAL A 143 16.19 -4.31 34.79
C VAL A 143 16.43 -5.28 35.95
N HIS A 144 15.64 -5.17 37.03
CA HIS A 144 15.68 -6.05 38.21
C HIS A 144 14.36 -6.83 38.41
N GLU A 145 13.48 -6.82 37.42
CA GLU A 145 12.17 -7.48 37.46
C GLU A 145 12.16 -8.67 36.50
N GLY A 146 11.39 -9.71 36.82
CA GLY A 146 11.18 -10.88 35.95
C GLY A 146 10.07 -10.65 34.93
N THR A 147 10.02 -11.48 33.89
CA THR A 147 8.87 -11.52 32.96
C THR A 147 7.57 -11.86 33.69
N THR A 148 7.65 -12.72 34.71
CA THR A 148 6.52 -13.06 35.60
C THR A 148 6.18 -11.99 36.64
N SER A 149 6.97 -10.91 36.76
CA SER A 149 6.61 -9.74 37.58
C SER A 149 5.48 -8.93 36.94
N ILE A 150 5.27 -9.06 35.62
CA ILE A 150 4.10 -8.52 34.94
C ILE A 150 2.84 -9.29 35.41
N PRO A 151 1.80 -8.61 35.93
CA PRO A 151 0.64 -9.26 36.53
C PRO A 151 -0.05 -10.28 35.63
N GLU A 152 -0.16 -9.99 34.34
CA GLU A 152 -0.74 -10.85 33.31
C GLU A 152 0.08 -12.13 33.07
N HIS A 153 1.37 -12.15 33.41
CA HIS A 153 2.30 -13.28 33.25
C HIS A 153 2.64 -13.98 34.58
N SER A 154 2.15 -13.48 35.72
CA SER A 154 2.47 -13.98 37.08
C SER A 154 2.02 -15.42 37.38
N HIS A 155 1.29 -16.05 36.46
CA HIS A 155 0.87 -17.45 36.52
C HIS A 155 1.88 -18.42 35.89
N MET A 156 2.91 -17.90 35.20
CA MET A 156 3.95 -18.68 34.53
C MET A 156 5.07 -19.07 35.52
N ASP A 157 5.84 -20.12 35.21
CA ASP A 157 6.97 -20.55 36.04
C ASP A 157 8.14 -19.54 36.00
N PRO A 158 8.45 -18.83 37.10
CA PRO A 158 9.51 -17.82 37.11
C PRO A 158 10.90 -18.43 36.86
N SER A 159 11.14 -19.68 37.28
CA SER A 159 12.45 -20.33 37.14
C SER A 159 12.84 -20.53 35.67
N PHE A 160 11.86 -20.71 34.79
CA PHE A 160 12.05 -20.77 33.35
C PHE A 160 11.88 -19.41 32.69
N TRP A 161 10.75 -18.72 32.89
CA TRP A 161 10.37 -17.57 32.06
C TRP A 161 11.18 -16.30 32.32
N ASP A 162 11.61 -16.05 33.56
CA ASP A 162 12.45 -14.87 33.87
C ASP A 162 13.86 -15.02 33.30
N ASN A 163 14.32 -16.26 33.13
CA ASN A 163 15.57 -16.58 32.45
C ASN A 163 15.41 -16.62 30.91
N ARG A 164 14.33 -17.20 30.38
CA ARG A 164 14.12 -17.45 28.95
C ARG A 164 13.78 -16.20 28.13
N ALA A 165 13.05 -15.25 28.68
CA ALA A 165 12.49 -14.13 27.93
C ALA A 165 12.65 -12.79 28.65
N ARG A 166 12.67 -11.70 27.87
CA ARG A 166 12.61 -10.30 28.35
C ARG A 166 11.48 -9.53 27.69
N GLY A 167 10.48 -10.24 27.22
CA GLY A 167 9.33 -9.74 26.51
C GLY A 167 8.41 -10.90 26.13
N LEU A 168 7.17 -10.56 25.82
CA LEU A 168 6.12 -11.47 25.37
C LEU A 168 5.07 -10.64 24.63
N GLY A 169 4.56 -11.17 23.52
CA GLY A 169 3.51 -10.55 22.72
C GLY A 169 2.09 -10.71 23.29
N ALA A 170 1.26 -9.69 23.07
CA ALA A 170 -0.12 -9.67 23.54
C ALA A 170 -0.99 -10.76 22.89
N THR A 171 -1.88 -11.36 23.69
CA THR A 171 -2.89 -12.35 23.29
C THR A 171 -4.29 -11.90 23.73
N ASP A 172 -5.35 -12.58 23.28
CA ASP A 172 -6.73 -12.26 23.71
C ASP A 172 -6.96 -12.50 25.22
N SER A 173 -6.18 -13.38 25.87
CA SER A 173 -6.24 -13.67 27.31
C SER A 173 -5.31 -12.78 28.14
N ALA A 174 -4.12 -12.49 27.62
CA ALA A 174 -3.14 -11.56 28.19
C ALA A 174 -2.88 -10.41 27.19
N PRO A 175 -3.76 -9.39 27.13
CA PRO A 175 -3.68 -8.32 26.11
C PRO A 175 -2.62 -7.26 26.43
N VAL A 176 -1.41 -7.68 26.81
CA VAL A 176 -0.24 -6.84 27.06
C VAL A 176 0.96 -7.35 26.27
N SER A 177 1.57 -6.49 25.44
CA SER A 177 2.89 -6.78 24.86
C SER A 177 3.96 -6.18 25.77
N THR A 178 5.04 -6.91 26.02
CA THR A 178 6.05 -6.53 27.01
C THR A 178 7.47 -6.58 26.46
N GLY A 179 8.37 -5.79 27.04
CA GLY A 179 9.79 -5.80 26.71
C GLY A 179 10.65 -5.20 27.83
N GLY A 180 11.92 -5.60 27.87
CA GLY A 180 12.88 -5.21 28.90
C GLY A 180 13.30 -3.74 28.81
N GLU A 181 13.43 -3.10 29.95
CA GLU A 181 13.99 -1.76 30.11
C GLU A 181 15.40 -1.65 29.52
N GLU A 182 16.25 -2.66 29.72
CA GLU A 182 17.61 -2.71 29.17
C GLU A 182 17.61 -2.70 27.65
N ASN A 183 16.63 -3.36 27.03
CA ASN A 183 16.46 -3.42 25.59
C ASN A 183 15.99 -2.06 25.06
N LEU A 184 14.93 -1.47 25.62
CA LEU A 184 14.44 -0.14 25.24
C LEU A 184 15.47 0.98 25.35
N LEU A 185 16.33 0.92 26.37
CA LEU A 185 17.36 1.94 26.62
C LEU A 185 18.73 1.60 26.01
N CYS A 186 18.88 0.46 25.33
CA CYS A 186 20.15 0.00 24.78
C CYS A 186 21.28 -0.07 25.82
N LEU A 187 20.97 -0.59 27.01
CA LEU A 187 21.92 -0.69 28.11
C LEU A 187 22.96 -1.80 27.83
N GLN A 188 24.11 -1.72 28.53
CA GLN A 188 25.22 -2.66 28.36
C GLN A 188 24.86 -4.10 28.75
N ASN A 189 23.84 -4.30 29.59
CA ASN A 189 23.33 -5.61 30.00
C ASN A 189 22.19 -6.15 29.11
N ASP A 190 21.86 -5.47 28.00
CA ASP A 190 20.89 -5.95 27.02
C ASP A 190 21.40 -7.23 26.35
N ARG A 191 20.65 -8.33 26.54
CA ARG A 191 20.95 -9.62 25.93
C ARG A 191 20.77 -9.64 24.41
N TYR A 192 20.03 -8.66 23.88
CA TYR A 192 19.65 -8.57 22.47
C TYR A 192 20.05 -7.19 21.92
N HIS A 193 21.28 -6.77 22.21
CA HIS A 193 21.77 -5.41 21.97
C HIS A 193 21.66 -4.96 20.49
N SER A 194 21.80 -5.90 19.54
CA SER A 194 21.65 -5.67 18.09
C SER A 194 20.20 -5.51 17.61
N GLU A 195 19.19 -5.83 18.42
CA GLU A 195 17.80 -6.06 17.97
C GLU A 195 16.72 -5.41 18.83
N ASP A 196 15.71 -4.83 18.18
CA ASP A 196 14.55 -4.24 18.86
C ASP A 196 13.50 -5.31 19.23
N ILE A 197 13.83 -6.13 20.24
CA ILE A 197 12.95 -7.17 20.80
C ILE A 197 11.65 -6.58 21.34
N TYR A 198 11.66 -5.40 21.95
CA TYR A 198 10.40 -4.77 22.33
C TYR A 198 9.49 -4.57 21.09
N LEU A 199 10.03 -4.12 19.95
CA LEU A 199 9.27 -4.02 18.70
C LEU A 199 8.82 -5.39 18.14
N HIS A 200 9.63 -6.44 18.26
CA HIS A 200 9.24 -7.82 17.91
C HIS A 200 8.00 -8.27 18.70
N GLU A 201 8.04 -8.16 20.03
CA GLU A 201 6.94 -8.56 20.92
C GLU A 201 5.70 -7.66 20.73
N PHE A 202 5.91 -6.41 20.33
CA PHE A 202 4.81 -5.54 19.90
C PHE A 202 4.21 -5.97 18.57
N ALA A 203 4.99 -6.46 17.61
CA ALA A 203 4.50 -6.96 16.33
C ALA A 203 3.57 -8.16 16.50
N HIS A 204 3.88 -9.11 17.40
CA HIS A 204 2.94 -10.17 17.81
C HIS A 204 1.61 -9.60 18.33
N GLY A 205 1.65 -8.59 19.21
CA GLY A 205 0.44 -7.96 19.75
C GLY A 205 -0.37 -7.23 18.67
N VAL A 206 0.30 -6.54 17.74
CA VAL A 206 -0.31 -5.89 16.58
C VAL A 206 -0.98 -6.94 15.68
N ALA A 207 -0.35 -8.09 15.43
CA ALA A 207 -0.94 -9.18 14.65
C ALA A 207 -2.19 -9.75 15.34
N ASN A 208 -2.06 -10.15 16.60
CA ASN A 208 -3.09 -10.88 17.36
C ASN A 208 -4.34 -10.04 17.65
N LEU A 209 -4.16 -8.81 18.13
CA LEU A 209 -5.26 -7.95 18.59
C LEU A 209 -5.62 -6.85 17.59
N GLY A 210 -4.66 -6.43 16.76
CA GLY A 210 -4.86 -5.44 15.70
C GLY A 210 -5.28 -6.09 14.37
N ALA A 211 -4.30 -6.52 13.56
CA ALA A 211 -4.47 -6.92 12.16
C ALA A 211 -5.45 -8.08 11.97
N ARG A 212 -5.43 -9.11 12.83
CA ARG A 212 -6.36 -10.26 12.80
C ARG A 212 -7.84 -9.87 12.75
N TYR A 213 -8.19 -8.72 13.32
CA TYR A 213 -9.57 -8.26 13.47
C TYR A 213 -9.85 -6.91 12.78
N GLY A 214 -8.82 -6.08 12.56
CA GLY A 214 -8.89 -4.84 11.80
C GLY A 214 -8.84 -5.04 10.28
N ILE A 215 -8.19 -6.11 9.80
CA ILE A 215 -8.01 -6.39 8.37
C ILE A 215 -8.65 -7.76 8.03
N SER A 216 -9.68 -7.75 7.18
CA SER A 216 -10.46 -8.96 6.88
C SER A 216 -9.60 -10.06 6.23
N GLY A 217 -9.65 -11.26 6.82
CA GLY A 217 -8.93 -12.45 6.35
C GLY A 217 -7.40 -12.40 6.49
N TRP A 218 -6.82 -11.32 7.04
CA TRP A 218 -5.36 -11.09 7.06
C TRP A 218 -4.61 -12.24 7.76
N PHE A 219 -5.08 -12.66 8.93
CA PHE A 219 -4.45 -13.74 9.70
C PHE A 219 -4.44 -15.08 8.94
N GLN A 220 -5.48 -15.36 8.15
CA GLN A 220 -5.52 -16.57 7.31
C GLN A 220 -4.55 -16.48 6.12
N ARG A 221 -4.35 -15.28 5.56
CA ARG A 221 -3.31 -15.05 4.52
C ARG A 221 -1.92 -15.27 5.09
N LEU A 222 -1.62 -14.75 6.29
CA LEU A 222 -0.35 -14.97 6.98
C LEU A 222 -0.08 -16.45 7.25
N GLU A 223 -1.05 -17.18 7.79
CA GLU A 223 -0.95 -18.63 8.05
C GLU A 223 -0.67 -19.44 6.78
N ASN A 224 -1.29 -19.07 5.66
CA ASN A 224 -1.06 -19.73 4.38
C ASN A 224 0.31 -19.36 3.80
N GLN A 225 0.71 -18.09 3.87
CA GLN A 225 2.00 -17.62 3.39
C GLN A 225 3.17 -18.24 4.18
N TYR A 226 3.05 -18.39 5.50
CA TYR A 226 4.02 -19.11 6.33
C TYR A 226 4.23 -20.56 5.83
N LYS A 227 3.13 -21.29 5.54
CA LYS A 227 3.21 -22.67 5.01
C LYS A 227 3.87 -22.70 3.64
N THR A 228 3.56 -21.75 2.75
CA THR A 228 4.20 -21.62 1.43
C THR A 228 5.70 -21.33 1.55
N ALA A 229 6.09 -20.35 2.36
CA ALA A 229 7.49 -20.00 2.59
C ALA A 229 8.29 -21.19 3.15
N LYS A 230 7.72 -21.91 4.13
CA LYS A 230 8.33 -23.11 4.73
C LYS A 230 8.48 -24.26 3.73
N GLN A 231 7.52 -24.46 2.81
CA GLN A 231 7.62 -25.44 1.73
C GLN A 231 8.67 -25.05 0.67
N GLN A 232 8.86 -23.75 0.43
CA GLN A 232 9.87 -23.22 -0.48
C GLN A 232 11.28 -23.17 0.13
N GLY A 233 11.44 -23.51 1.41
CA GLY A 233 12.71 -23.42 2.13
C GLY A 233 13.15 -21.98 2.43
N LEU A 234 12.25 -20.99 2.31
CA LEU A 234 12.52 -19.63 2.77
C LEU A 234 12.72 -19.65 4.29
N TRP A 235 13.62 -18.78 4.77
CA TRP A 235 13.97 -18.64 6.20
C TRP A 235 14.46 -19.94 6.86
N ALA A 236 14.89 -20.94 6.08
CA ALA A 236 15.40 -22.20 6.62
C ALA A 236 16.57 -21.98 7.59
N HIS A 237 16.55 -22.71 8.71
CA HIS A 237 17.53 -22.61 9.80
C HIS A 237 17.61 -21.22 10.47
N THR A 238 16.49 -20.49 10.53
CA THR A 238 16.31 -19.26 11.33
C THR A 238 15.13 -19.41 12.29
N TYR A 239 15.07 -18.54 13.31
CA TYR A 239 14.00 -18.53 14.32
C TYR A 239 12.62 -18.25 13.69
N SER A 240 12.59 -17.49 12.60
CA SER A 240 11.39 -17.14 11.83
C SER A 240 10.61 -18.38 11.34
N MET A 241 11.24 -19.55 11.20
CA MET A 241 10.57 -20.79 10.79
C MET A 241 10.03 -21.67 11.94
N SER A 242 10.09 -21.18 13.17
CA SER A 242 9.50 -21.86 14.33
C SER A 242 7.96 -21.82 14.31
N SER A 243 7.36 -20.66 14.00
CA SER A 243 5.90 -20.49 13.87
C SER A 243 5.52 -19.36 12.90
N SER A 244 4.25 -19.28 12.52
CA SER A 244 3.67 -18.20 11.72
C SER A 244 3.73 -16.82 12.40
N ALA A 245 3.66 -16.79 13.74
CA ALA A 245 3.77 -15.56 14.52
C ALA A 245 5.21 -15.02 14.51
N GLU A 246 6.18 -15.92 14.62
CA GLU A 246 7.62 -15.64 14.63
C GLU A 246 8.10 -15.23 13.23
N TYR A 247 7.64 -15.94 12.21
CA TYR A 247 7.78 -15.54 10.80
C TYR A 247 7.34 -14.10 10.54
N PHE A 248 6.21 -13.68 11.13
CA PHE A 248 5.74 -12.30 11.03
C PHE A 248 6.62 -11.32 11.81
N ALA A 249 6.92 -11.59 13.09
CA ALA A 249 7.66 -10.64 13.93
C ALA A 249 9.10 -10.40 13.47
N GLU A 250 9.80 -11.48 13.08
CA GLU A 250 11.13 -11.42 12.45
C GLU A 250 11.11 -10.65 11.12
N GLY A 251 10.06 -10.87 10.32
CA GLY A 251 9.77 -10.10 9.11
C GLY A 251 9.56 -8.62 9.41
N VAL A 252 8.84 -8.28 10.48
CA VAL A 252 8.58 -6.89 10.90
C VAL A 252 9.84 -6.21 11.40
N GLN A 253 10.69 -6.88 12.20
CA GLN A 253 12.02 -6.38 12.54
C GLN A 253 12.84 -6.07 11.28
N SER A 254 12.81 -6.98 10.30
CA SER A 254 13.52 -6.81 9.02
C SER A 254 12.95 -5.63 8.24
N TYR A 255 11.62 -5.49 8.16
CA TYR A 255 10.91 -4.38 7.53
C TYR A 255 11.23 -3.01 8.18
N PHE A 256 11.57 -2.96 9.46
CA PHE A 256 12.01 -1.74 10.15
C PHE A 256 13.53 -1.63 10.31
N ASN A 257 14.31 -2.52 9.68
CA ASN A 257 15.77 -2.57 9.69
C ASN A 257 16.36 -2.75 11.11
N VAL A 258 15.71 -3.54 11.96
CA VAL A 258 16.07 -3.82 13.37
C VAL A 258 16.09 -5.32 13.71
N ASN A 259 16.28 -6.16 12.70
CA ASN A 259 16.68 -7.57 12.86
C ASN A 259 18.22 -7.66 12.82
N ASP A 260 18.83 -8.58 13.55
CA ASP A 260 20.27 -8.81 13.46
C ASP A 260 20.65 -9.43 12.10
N TYR A 261 21.92 -9.31 11.73
CA TYR A 261 22.44 -9.85 10.49
C TYR A 261 23.37 -11.03 10.75
N SER A 262 23.04 -12.18 10.18
CA SER A 262 23.99 -13.28 10.00
C SER A 262 24.17 -13.58 8.52
N ALA A 263 25.41 -13.62 8.04
CA ALA A 263 25.70 -13.91 6.63
C ALA A 263 25.20 -15.30 6.19
N THR A 264 25.18 -16.25 7.12
CA THR A 264 24.61 -17.59 6.97
C THR A 264 23.59 -17.84 8.09
N PRO A 265 22.45 -18.52 7.84
CA PRO A 265 21.51 -18.89 8.90
C PRO A 265 22.21 -19.60 10.07
N ASN A 266 22.00 -19.11 11.31
CA ASN A 266 22.72 -19.58 12.50
C ASN A 266 21.81 -20.30 13.53
N GLY A 267 20.60 -20.68 13.12
CA GLY A 267 19.54 -21.19 14.01
C GLY A 267 18.61 -20.09 14.54
N ILE A 268 19.06 -18.83 14.54
CA ILE A 268 18.27 -17.68 14.99
C ILE A 268 18.12 -16.66 13.86
N HIS A 269 19.21 -15.98 13.47
CA HIS A 269 19.22 -14.94 12.45
C HIS A 269 19.68 -15.48 11.09
N GLY A 270 19.38 -14.71 10.04
CA GLY A 270 19.81 -14.97 8.67
C GLY A 270 20.22 -13.69 7.94
N PRO A 271 20.40 -13.75 6.61
CA PRO A 271 20.92 -12.61 5.87
C PRO A 271 19.88 -11.49 5.63
N ILE A 272 18.59 -11.75 5.86
CA ILE A 272 17.44 -10.95 5.42
C ILE A 272 17.06 -9.85 6.45
N SER A 273 18.05 -9.09 6.92
CA SER A 273 17.90 -8.16 8.06
C SER A 273 17.35 -6.76 7.74
N THR A 274 16.94 -6.49 6.49
CA THR A 274 16.52 -5.15 6.05
C THR A 274 15.27 -5.18 5.16
N ARG A 275 14.55 -4.05 5.09
CA ARG A 275 13.31 -3.86 4.32
C ARG A 275 13.48 -4.24 2.86
N ASP A 276 14.59 -3.81 2.24
CA ASP A 276 14.85 -4.06 0.82
C ASP A 276 15.18 -5.54 0.57
N LYS A 277 15.97 -6.18 1.46
CA LYS A 277 16.23 -7.62 1.36
C LYS A 277 14.96 -8.43 1.53
N LEU A 278 14.11 -8.08 2.50
CA LEU A 278 12.81 -8.70 2.73
C LEU A 278 11.90 -8.57 1.50
N ARG A 279 11.82 -7.36 0.91
CA ARG A 279 11.02 -7.09 -0.30
C ARG A 279 11.40 -7.98 -1.48
N THR A 280 12.70 -8.26 -1.67
CA THR A 280 13.17 -9.12 -2.76
C THR A 280 13.10 -10.61 -2.41
N TYR A 281 13.35 -10.99 -1.15
CA TYR A 281 13.44 -12.39 -0.72
C TYR A 281 12.08 -13.04 -0.46
N ASP A 282 11.17 -12.31 0.20
CA ASP A 282 9.84 -12.78 0.57
C ASP A 282 8.80 -11.67 0.29
N PRO A 283 8.54 -11.36 -1.00
CA PRO A 283 7.64 -10.27 -1.39
C PRO A 283 6.21 -10.43 -0.86
N ALA A 284 5.77 -11.67 -0.62
CA ALA A 284 4.43 -11.94 -0.09
C ALA A 284 4.33 -11.68 1.43
N LEU A 285 5.35 -12.01 2.23
CA LEU A 285 5.42 -11.53 3.61
C LEU A 285 5.55 -10.01 3.68
N TYR A 286 6.40 -9.43 2.82
CA TYR A 286 6.57 -7.98 2.71
C TYR A 286 5.21 -7.27 2.47
N GLN A 287 4.38 -7.78 1.54
CA GLN A 287 3.04 -7.25 1.26
C GLN A 287 2.08 -7.38 2.46
N LEU A 288 2.09 -8.50 3.17
CA LEU A 288 1.26 -8.67 4.37
C LEU A 288 1.63 -7.72 5.51
N ILE A 289 2.91 -7.37 5.63
CA ILE A 289 3.42 -6.34 6.56
C ILE A 289 3.00 -4.94 6.07
N GLU A 290 3.08 -4.68 4.76
CA GLU A 290 2.69 -3.42 4.12
C GLU A 290 1.18 -3.12 4.26
N GLU A 291 0.30 -4.13 4.31
CA GLU A 291 -1.12 -3.95 4.66
C GLU A 291 -1.34 -3.36 6.08
N VAL A 292 -0.42 -3.63 7.00
CA VAL A 292 -0.45 -3.14 8.40
C VAL A 292 0.24 -1.78 8.53
N TRP A 293 1.33 -1.56 7.79
CA TRP A 293 2.12 -0.31 7.80
C TRP A 293 2.27 0.36 6.41
N PRO A 294 1.16 0.79 5.77
CA PRO A 294 1.17 1.38 4.43
C PRO A 294 1.75 2.80 4.37
N CYS A 295 2.04 3.47 5.48
CA CYS A 295 2.65 4.81 5.44
C CYS A 295 4.16 4.78 5.22
N HIS A 296 4.81 3.61 5.15
CA HIS A 296 6.27 3.48 4.97
C HIS A 296 7.10 4.36 5.90
N ASN A 297 6.64 4.55 7.14
CA ASN A 297 7.37 5.35 8.11
C ASN A 297 8.79 4.77 8.33
N THR A 298 9.75 5.66 8.60
CA THR A 298 11.14 5.27 8.90
C THR A 298 11.29 5.14 10.40
N TYR A 299 11.63 3.96 10.89
CA TYR A 299 11.78 3.71 12.32
C TYR A 299 13.09 4.30 12.84
N LEU A 300 13.04 5.01 13.97
CA LEU A 300 14.23 5.53 14.62
C LEU A 300 14.80 4.48 15.59
N LYS A 301 16.04 4.04 15.36
CA LYS A 301 16.68 2.96 16.12
C LYS A 301 17.11 3.45 17.51
N ARG A 302 16.75 2.69 18.55
CA ARG A 302 16.89 3.07 19.97
C ARG A 302 18.29 3.50 20.44
N CYS A 303 19.34 2.90 19.89
CA CYS A 303 20.73 3.06 20.37
C CYS A 303 21.42 4.32 19.82
N VAL A 304 20.86 4.93 18.78
CA VAL A 304 21.44 6.08 18.06
C VAL A 304 20.50 7.28 17.99
N THR A 305 19.36 7.20 18.68
CA THR A 305 18.29 8.21 18.66
C THR A 305 18.02 8.71 20.07
N SER A 306 18.03 10.03 20.26
CA SER A 306 17.59 10.66 21.50
C SER A 306 16.06 10.65 21.62
N ARG A 307 15.53 10.63 22.85
CA ARG A 307 14.08 10.76 23.10
C ARG A 307 13.50 12.04 22.45
N ALA A 308 14.26 13.14 22.39
CA ALA A 308 13.82 14.37 21.73
C ALA A 308 13.59 14.21 20.21
N GLN A 309 14.44 13.45 19.50
CA GLN A 309 14.24 13.15 18.08
C GLN A 309 13.02 12.25 17.85
N GLU A 310 12.75 11.32 18.77
CA GLU A 310 11.57 10.46 18.72
C GLU A 310 10.27 11.25 18.85
N GLN A 311 10.25 12.25 19.73
CA GLN A 311 9.11 13.17 19.93
C GLN A 311 8.89 14.05 18.71
N GLN A 312 9.96 14.65 18.20
CA GLN A 312 9.96 15.54 17.03
C GLN A 312 9.73 14.79 15.70
N GLN A 313 9.69 13.45 15.69
CA GLN A 313 9.42 12.72 14.48
C GLN A 313 7.99 12.95 13.99
N ASN A 314 7.88 13.54 12.79
CA ASN A 314 6.66 13.58 12.01
C ASN A 314 6.39 12.19 11.42
N ILE A 315 5.48 11.44 12.05
CA ILE A 315 5.04 10.12 11.62
C ILE A 315 3.77 10.30 10.76
N ARG A 316 3.76 9.74 9.54
CA ARG A 316 2.56 9.73 8.69
C ARG A 316 1.52 8.78 9.28
N THR A 317 0.24 9.16 9.26
CA THR A 317 -0.85 8.37 9.88
C THR A 317 -1.97 8.06 8.90
N ASN A 318 -2.69 6.95 9.12
CA ASN A 318 -3.91 6.57 8.40
C ASN A 318 -3.74 6.47 6.86
N CYS A 319 -2.65 5.86 6.40
CA CYS A 319 -2.40 5.60 4.97
C CYS A 319 -3.11 4.33 4.46
N ASP A 320 -3.93 3.70 5.30
CA ASP A 320 -4.83 2.59 4.98
C ASP A 320 -6.06 3.00 4.14
N GLY A 321 -6.15 4.26 3.73
CA GLY A 321 -7.30 4.84 3.02
C GLY A 321 -8.49 5.17 3.92
N SER A 322 -8.36 5.05 5.25
CA SER A 322 -9.43 5.38 6.18
C SER A 322 -9.51 6.90 6.43
N THR A 323 -10.41 7.58 5.71
CA THR A 323 -10.74 8.98 5.98
C THR A 323 -11.42 9.14 7.35
N SER A 324 -10.62 9.33 8.39
CA SER A 324 -11.09 9.70 9.74
C SER A 324 -10.99 11.21 9.90
N GLY A 325 -12.16 11.88 9.87
CA GLY A 325 -12.23 13.34 9.88
C GLY A 325 -11.76 13.97 11.19
N GLY A 326 -10.85 14.94 11.07
CA GLY A 326 -10.37 15.80 12.15
C GLY A 326 -9.50 16.91 11.56
N GLY A 327 -10.11 18.06 11.28
CA GLY A 327 -9.43 19.15 10.55
C GLY A 327 -8.41 19.90 11.41
N GLY A 328 -7.30 20.32 10.79
CA GLY A 328 -6.28 21.14 11.45
C GLY A 328 -5.07 21.45 10.56
N GLY A 329 -5.15 22.55 9.79
CA GLY A 329 -3.99 23.26 9.25
C GLY A 329 -3.10 22.52 8.22
N ALA A 330 -3.40 22.70 6.93
CA ALA A 330 -2.41 22.44 5.89
C ALA A 330 -1.26 23.46 6.00
N SER A 331 -0.15 23.07 6.62
CA SER A 331 1.12 23.81 6.53
C SER A 331 1.89 23.29 5.32
N SER A 332 1.94 24.11 4.26
CA SER A 332 2.77 23.88 3.10
C SER A 332 4.23 23.72 3.53
N THR A 333 4.86 22.57 3.22
CA THR A 333 6.31 22.43 3.38
C THR A 333 6.98 23.32 2.34
N SER A 334 7.40 24.53 2.74
CA SER A 334 7.90 25.53 1.79
C SER A 334 9.23 25.06 1.19
N CYS A 335 9.24 24.80 -0.11
CA CYS A 335 10.47 24.63 -0.86
C CYS A 335 11.31 25.90 -0.69
N THR A 336 12.44 25.75 -0.01
CA THR A 336 13.30 26.85 0.40
C THR A 336 14.75 26.44 0.23
N ASP A 337 15.58 27.43 -0.06
CA ASP A 337 17.02 27.26 -0.10
C ASP A 337 17.58 27.44 1.32
N HIS A 338 18.29 26.43 1.78
CA HIS A 338 18.98 26.41 3.07
C HIS A 338 20.40 27.01 2.99
N HIS A 339 20.85 27.44 1.81
CA HIS A 339 22.14 28.13 1.62
C HIS A 339 22.00 29.42 0.81
N GLN A 340 22.69 30.48 1.24
CA GLN A 340 22.56 31.83 0.67
C GLN A 340 23.02 31.95 -0.81
N PHE A 341 23.90 31.05 -1.27
CA PHE A 341 24.43 31.04 -2.65
C PHE A 341 23.68 30.07 -3.58
N CYS A 342 22.58 29.46 -3.15
CA CYS A 342 21.87 28.47 -3.96
C CYS A 342 21.43 29.00 -5.33
N HIS A 343 21.03 30.27 -5.41
CA HIS A 343 20.67 30.92 -6.67
C HIS A 343 21.86 30.99 -7.65
N ASP A 344 23.03 31.41 -7.16
CA ASP A 344 24.21 31.62 -7.99
C ASP A 344 24.86 30.29 -8.40
N TRP A 345 24.79 29.29 -7.52
CA TRP A 345 25.20 27.91 -7.81
C TRP A 345 24.26 27.23 -8.81
N ALA A 346 22.93 27.42 -8.68
CA ALA A 346 21.98 26.95 -9.68
C ALA A 346 22.22 27.62 -11.04
N GLY A 347 22.43 28.94 -11.08
CA GLY A 347 22.81 29.69 -12.28
C GLY A 347 24.16 29.26 -12.88
N SER A 348 25.04 28.66 -12.08
CA SER A 348 26.34 28.10 -12.51
C SER A 348 26.25 26.64 -12.98
N GLY A 349 25.09 26.00 -12.87
CA GLY A 349 24.85 24.60 -13.26
C GLY A 349 25.10 23.56 -12.16
N GLU A 350 25.27 23.97 -10.89
CA GLU A 350 25.58 23.05 -9.80
C GLU A 350 24.43 22.08 -9.48
N CYS A 351 23.18 22.42 -9.80
CA CYS A 351 22.05 21.48 -9.70
C CYS A 351 22.28 20.17 -10.49
N SER A 352 23.11 20.22 -11.56
CA SER A 352 23.48 19.05 -12.35
C SER A 352 24.87 18.49 -12.00
N ARG A 353 25.80 19.34 -11.52
CA ARG A 353 27.18 18.91 -11.20
C ARG A 353 27.36 18.40 -9.77
N ASN A 354 26.58 18.92 -8.83
CA ASN A 354 26.60 18.56 -7.41
C ASN A 354 25.16 18.31 -6.89
N PRO A 355 24.41 17.37 -7.51
CA PRO A 355 22.99 17.17 -7.20
C PRO A 355 22.77 16.72 -5.75
N ALA A 356 23.68 15.96 -5.14
CA ALA A 356 23.52 15.54 -3.74
C ALA A 356 23.40 16.73 -2.79
N TYR A 357 24.34 17.68 -2.88
CA TYR A 357 24.33 18.87 -2.03
C TYR A 357 23.20 19.84 -2.40
N MET A 358 22.99 20.06 -3.71
CA MET A 358 22.00 21.01 -4.22
C MET A 358 20.56 20.53 -4.01
N ASN A 359 20.28 19.23 -4.09
CA ASN A 359 18.95 18.69 -3.83
C ASN A 359 18.60 18.68 -2.34
N GLU A 360 19.59 18.69 -1.46
CA GLU A 360 19.37 18.80 -0.01
C GLU A 360 19.20 20.28 0.41
N ASN A 361 20.09 21.16 -0.07
CA ASN A 361 20.26 22.52 0.44
C ASN A 361 19.69 23.62 -0.48
N CYS A 362 19.47 23.35 -1.76
CA CYS A 362 19.13 24.35 -2.79
C CYS A 362 17.87 23.97 -3.59
N LYS A 363 16.88 23.38 -2.91
CA LYS A 363 15.67 22.81 -3.50
C LYS A 363 14.88 23.80 -4.33
N LYS A 364 14.80 25.06 -3.88
CA LYS A 364 14.03 26.09 -4.57
C LYS A 364 14.78 26.61 -5.79
N SER A 365 16.07 26.93 -5.64
CA SER A 365 16.92 27.37 -6.75
C SER A 365 17.11 26.30 -7.83
N CYS A 366 17.03 25.01 -7.48
CA CYS A 366 17.05 23.89 -8.43
C CYS A 366 15.66 23.45 -8.92
N ASN A 367 14.59 24.21 -8.64
CA ASN A 367 13.21 23.93 -9.06
C ASN A 367 12.68 22.54 -8.65
N LEU A 368 13.10 22.02 -7.49
CA LEU A 368 12.65 20.73 -6.94
C LEU A 368 11.33 20.86 -6.16
N GLU A 369 10.43 21.74 -6.62
CA GLU A 369 9.10 21.89 -6.04
C GLU A 369 8.18 20.73 -6.45
N VAL A 370 8.02 19.76 -5.55
CA VAL A 370 6.92 18.80 -5.62
C VAL A 370 5.84 19.21 -4.61
N ASN A 371 4.82 19.92 -5.07
CA ASN A 371 3.59 20.07 -4.32
C ASN A 371 2.88 18.71 -4.22
N GLY A 372 2.48 18.32 -3.01
CA GLY A 372 1.97 16.98 -2.67
C GLY A 372 0.59 16.62 -3.23
N ASN A 373 0.44 16.66 -4.55
CA ASN A 373 -0.68 16.08 -5.29
C ASN A 373 -0.30 14.66 -5.74
N GLY A 374 -1.28 13.78 -5.97
CA GLY A 374 -1.10 12.34 -6.24
C GLY A 374 -0.47 11.96 -7.59
N LEU A 375 0.47 12.76 -8.09
CA LEU A 375 1.11 12.63 -9.40
C LEU A 375 2.46 11.89 -9.36
N ASP A 376 3.07 11.75 -8.18
CA ASP A 376 4.30 10.99 -7.93
C ASP A 376 4.03 9.52 -7.57
N THR A 377 2.84 9.20 -7.06
CA THR A 377 2.43 7.80 -6.83
C THR A 377 1.99 7.12 -8.12
N LEU A 378 1.54 7.86 -9.14
CA LEU A 378 1.21 7.31 -10.46
C LEU A 378 2.40 6.64 -11.15
N GLY A 379 3.64 7.07 -10.87
CA GLY A 379 4.84 6.39 -11.35
C GLY A 379 5.16 5.11 -10.57
N LYS A 380 4.79 5.06 -9.29
CA LYS A 380 5.17 3.99 -8.34
C LYS A 380 4.25 2.78 -8.34
N ASP A 381 3.18 2.82 -9.15
CA ASP A 381 2.17 1.76 -9.26
C ASP A 381 2.18 1.05 -10.65
N PHE A 382 3.03 1.47 -11.60
CA PHE A 382 2.88 1.04 -13.01
C PHE A 382 4.12 0.40 -13.64
N LYS A 383 3.92 -0.72 -14.35
CA LYS A 383 4.95 -1.43 -15.15
C LYS A 383 4.75 -1.17 -16.64
N ILE A 384 5.75 -0.57 -17.27
CA ILE A 384 5.88 -0.51 -18.73
C ILE A 384 6.78 -1.66 -19.17
N GLN A 385 6.37 -2.39 -20.20
CA GLN A 385 7.19 -3.42 -20.83
C GLN A 385 7.65 -2.97 -22.21
N PHE A 386 8.92 -3.21 -22.50
CA PHE A 386 9.56 -2.98 -23.79
C PHE A 386 9.82 -4.34 -24.40
N TYR A 387 9.41 -4.49 -25.65
CA TYR A 387 9.70 -5.68 -26.42
C TYR A 387 10.77 -5.31 -27.45
N ASP A 388 11.64 -6.26 -27.78
CA ASP A 388 12.55 -6.14 -28.91
C ASP A 388 11.98 -6.85 -30.15
N ALA A 389 12.71 -6.74 -31.27
CA ALA A 389 12.36 -7.40 -32.53
C ALA A 389 12.36 -8.94 -32.45
N ASP A 390 13.01 -9.52 -31.44
CA ASP A 390 13.12 -10.97 -31.20
C ASP A 390 12.08 -11.48 -30.17
N GLY A 391 11.26 -10.58 -29.58
CA GLY A 391 10.22 -10.89 -28.60
C GLY A 391 10.70 -10.99 -27.14
N ASN A 392 11.94 -10.62 -26.85
CA ASN A 392 12.43 -10.50 -25.47
C ASN A 392 11.89 -9.22 -24.83
N TYR A 393 11.78 -9.20 -23.50
CA TYR A 393 11.38 -7.99 -22.77
C TYR A 393 12.16 -7.76 -21.49
N THR A 394 12.30 -6.48 -21.14
CA THR A 394 12.73 -6.04 -19.81
C THR A 394 11.54 -5.48 -19.04
N ASP A 395 11.30 -6.00 -17.85
CA ASP A 395 10.40 -5.42 -16.86
C ASP A 395 11.10 -4.19 -16.23
N THR A 396 10.86 -2.97 -16.74
CA THR A 396 11.18 -1.81 -15.90
C THR A 396 10.17 -1.81 -14.77
N GLY A 397 10.66 -2.10 -13.57
CA GLY A 397 9.92 -1.77 -12.36
C GLY A 397 9.47 -0.30 -12.40
N PHE A 398 8.30 -0.06 -11.81
CA PHE A 398 7.74 1.22 -11.39
C PHE A 398 8.42 2.49 -11.94
N VAL A 399 7.73 3.20 -12.83
CA VAL A 399 8.19 4.41 -13.53
C VAL A 399 8.75 5.50 -12.59
N GLU A 400 10.03 5.39 -12.28
CA GLU A 400 10.96 6.50 -12.04
C GLU A 400 11.90 6.58 -13.25
N TYR A 401 11.51 7.36 -14.27
CA TYR A 401 12.40 7.64 -15.39
C TYR A 401 13.45 8.67 -14.94
N SER A 402 14.43 8.22 -14.17
CA SER A 402 15.65 8.98 -13.97
C SER A 402 16.39 9.07 -15.31
N ASP A 403 16.56 10.28 -15.82
CA ASP A 403 17.34 10.54 -17.03
C ASP A 403 18.82 10.22 -16.73
N ASN A 404 19.22 8.95 -16.90
CA ASN A 404 20.50 8.49 -17.45
C ASN A 404 20.66 6.96 -17.27
N SER A 405 20.88 6.26 -18.40
CA SER A 405 21.20 4.83 -18.59
C SER A 405 20.04 3.85 -18.78
N SER A 406 19.58 3.75 -20.04
CA SER A 406 18.98 2.52 -20.57
C SER A 406 19.98 1.86 -21.54
N PRO A 407 20.24 0.55 -21.47
CA PRO A 407 21.03 -0.16 -22.48
C PRO A 407 20.26 -0.23 -23.81
N SER A 408 21.00 -0.45 -24.90
CA SER A 408 20.52 -0.36 -26.30
C SER A 408 19.27 -1.19 -26.61
N TRP A 409 18.13 -0.52 -26.84
CA TRP A 409 16.89 -1.10 -27.39
C TRP A 409 16.18 -0.08 -28.32
N ASN A 410 15.23 -0.56 -29.14
CA ASN A 410 14.79 0.12 -30.37
C ASN A 410 13.62 1.12 -30.25
N VAL A 411 13.07 1.34 -29.04
CA VAL A 411 11.89 2.21 -28.84
C VAL A 411 12.30 3.61 -28.37
N ASN A 412 11.74 4.66 -28.98
CA ASN A 412 12.09 6.05 -28.68
C ASN A 412 11.59 6.54 -27.30
N ASP A 413 12.50 7.13 -26.50
CA ASP A 413 12.23 7.69 -25.16
C ASP A 413 11.08 8.70 -25.09
N ASP A 414 10.88 9.54 -26.10
CA ASP A 414 9.77 10.50 -26.10
C ASP A 414 8.41 9.78 -26.29
N ALA A 415 8.37 8.65 -26.99
CA ALA A 415 7.16 7.81 -27.07
C ALA A 415 6.84 7.21 -25.70
N LEU A 416 7.87 6.76 -24.98
CA LEU A 416 7.75 6.22 -23.62
C LEU A 416 7.27 7.29 -22.63
N ARG A 417 7.78 8.52 -22.72
CA ARG A 417 7.29 9.67 -21.92
C ARG A 417 5.84 10.00 -22.25
N ARG A 418 5.45 9.98 -23.52
CA ARG A 418 4.07 10.24 -23.97
C ARG A 418 3.10 9.14 -23.54
N ALA A 419 3.52 7.87 -23.59
CA ALA A 419 2.78 6.73 -23.03
C ALA A 419 2.56 6.89 -21.52
N CYS A 420 3.61 7.24 -20.77
CA CYS A 420 3.52 7.55 -19.34
C CYS A 420 2.55 8.72 -19.06
N TYR A 421 2.59 9.80 -19.84
CA TYR A 421 1.62 10.90 -19.76
C TYR A 421 0.17 10.41 -19.92
N ILE A 422 -0.11 9.56 -20.92
CA ILE A 422 -1.43 8.98 -21.16
C ILE A 422 -1.88 8.11 -19.97
N THR A 423 -1.00 7.27 -19.43
CA THR A 423 -1.27 6.44 -18.25
C THR A 423 -1.57 7.29 -17.01
N ARG A 424 -0.78 8.34 -16.76
CA ARG A 424 -1.02 9.30 -15.66
C ARG A 424 -2.37 9.99 -15.82
N PHE A 425 -2.69 10.45 -17.03
CA PHE A 425 -3.95 11.10 -17.34
C PHE A 425 -5.16 10.19 -17.10
N LEU A 426 -5.14 8.94 -17.58
CA LEU A 426 -6.29 8.04 -17.48
C LEU A 426 -6.49 7.39 -16.09
N PHE A 427 -5.51 7.48 -15.18
CA PHE A 427 -5.62 6.95 -13.81
C PHE A 427 -5.57 8.00 -12.69
N ALA A 428 -5.52 9.28 -13.03
CA ALA A 428 -5.52 10.36 -12.05
C ALA A 428 -6.81 10.41 -11.23
N ASP A 429 -7.96 10.25 -11.88
CA ASP A 429 -9.26 10.64 -11.32
C ASP A 429 -9.82 9.65 -10.27
N ASN A 430 -9.59 8.34 -10.45
CA ASN A 430 -10.27 7.28 -9.70
C ASN A 430 -9.30 6.19 -9.22
N TYR A 431 -9.03 6.20 -7.92
CA TYR A 431 -8.13 5.25 -7.25
C TYR A 431 -8.60 3.80 -7.37
N ALA A 432 -9.90 3.53 -7.21
CA ALA A 432 -10.43 2.16 -7.26
C ALA A 432 -10.27 1.53 -8.66
N VAL A 433 -10.42 2.32 -9.71
CA VAL A 433 -10.14 1.94 -11.10
C VAL A 433 -8.65 1.61 -11.28
N ARG A 434 -7.74 2.50 -10.82
CA ARG A 434 -6.28 2.28 -10.90
C ARG A 434 -5.84 1.01 -10.15
N ASN A 435 -6.22 0.89 -8.89
CA ASN A 435 -5.86 -0.24 -8.04
C ASN A 435 -6.41 -1.57 -8.61
N SER A 436 -7.62 -1.58 -9.15
CA SER A 436 -8.18 -2.80 -9.75
C SER A 436 -7.46 -3.21 -11.04
N PHE A 437 -7.05 -2.23 -11.88
CA PHE A 437 -6.22 -2.51 -13.06
C PHE A 437 -4.87 -3.13 -12.66
N TYR A 438 -4.22 -2.57 -11.63
CA TYR A 438 -2.96 -3.09 -11.09
C TYR A 438 -3.10 -4.50 -10.51
N GLN A 439 -4.12 -4.76 -9.69
CA GLN A 439 -4.39 -6.08 -9.10
C GLN A 439 -4.64 -7.18 -10.15
N ARG A 440 -4.97 -6.80 -11.40
CA ARG A 440 -5.14 -7.72 -12.54
C ARG A 440 -3.89 -7.90 -13.39
N SER A 441 -2.73 -7.47 -12.89
CA SER A 441 -1.46 -7.45 -13.65
C SER A 441 -1.57 -6.68 -14.96
N GLY A 442 -2.45 -5.66 -14.98
CA GLY A 442 -2.62 -4.77 -16.11
C GLY A 442 -1.34 -4.00 -16.38
N ARG A 443 -0.90 -4.01 -17.65
CA ARG A 443 0.35 -3.41 -18.12
C ARG A 443 0.10 -2.54 -19.35
N SER A 444 1.10 -1.74 -19.71
CA SER A 444 1.16 -1.09 -21.03
C SER A 444 2.46 -1.42 -21.73
N ALA A 445 2.39 -1.61 -23.04
CA ALA A 445 3.54 -1.81 -23.91
C ALA A 445 3.54 -0.78 -25.04
N VAL A 446 4.72 -0.27 -25.39
CA VAL A 446 4.94 0.53 -26.61
C VAL A 446 5.65 -0.37 -27.61
N ILE A 447 5.17 -0.40 -28.84
CA ILE A 447 5.70 -1.25 -29.91
C ILE A 447 6.57 -0.39 -30.85
N GLY A 448 7.86 -0.67 -30.97
CA GLY A 448 8.82 0.11 -31.76
C GLY A 448 8.54 0.04 -33.27
N VAL A 449 9.06 0.98 -34.05
CA VAL A 449 8.69 1.16 -35.48
C VAL A 449 8.94 -0.03 -36.42
N HIS A 450 9.61 -1.09 -35.96
CA HIS A 450 9.94 -2.31 -36.74
C HIS A 450 9.36 -3.62 -36.16
N GLU A 451 8.53 -3.54 -35.11
CA GLU A 451 8.05 -4.69 -34.34
C GLU A 451 6.56 -5.02 -34.61
N GLY A 452 6.11 -6.23 -34.26
CA GLY A 452 4.71 -6.62 -34.32
C GLY A 452 4.01 -6.48 -32.97
N THR A 453 2.68 -6.34 -32.97
CA THR A 453 1.84 -6.67 -31.82
C THR A 453 2.03 -8.12 -31.41
N THR A 454 2.31 -8.99 -32.37
CA THR A 454 2.67 -10.41 -32.17
C THR A 454 4.04 -10.62 -31.52
N SER A 455 4.91 -9.60 -31.45
CA SER A 455 6.15 -9.62 -30.66
C SER A 455 5.89 -9.62 -29.15
N ILE A 456 4.67 -9.30 -28.71
CA ILE A 456 4.25 -9.34 -27.31
C ILE A 456 3.78 -10.77 -26.99
N PRO A 457 4.31 -11.46 -25.96
CA PRO A 457 3.99 -12.85 -25.64
C PRO A 457 2.49 -13.14 -25.47
N GLU A 458 1.74 -12.24 -24.87
CA GLU A 458 0.28 -12.35 -24.71
C GLU A 458 -0.48 -12.36 -26.05
N TYR A 459 0.14 -11.85 -27.12
CA TYR A 459 -0.44 -11.71 -28.46
C TYR A 459 0.30 -12.52 -29.55
N SER A 460 1.33 -13.29 -29.19
CA SER A 460 2.14 -14.11 -30.13
C SER A 460 1.35 -15.20 -30.86
N HIS A 461 0.14 -15.51 -30.38
CA HIS A 461 -0.80 -16.45 -30.99
C HIS A 461 -1.73 -15.81 -32.04
N MET A 462 -1.70 -14.49 -32.23
CA MET A 462 -2.55 -13.77 -33.19
C MET A 462 -1.97 -13.81 -34.61
N ASP A 463 -2.84 -13.70 -35.61
CA ASP A 463 -2.44 -13.56 -37.01
C ASP A 463 -1.83 -12.15 -37.25
N PRO A 464 -0.54 -12.03 -37.64
CA PRO A 464 0.09 -10.74 -37.91
C PRO A 464 -0.64 -9.92 -38.96
N SER A 465 -1.30 -10.56 -39.93
CA SER A 465 -2.07 -9.88 -40.97
C SER A 465 -3.32 -9.18 -40.42
N PHE A 466 -3.80 -9.58 -39.24
CA PHE A 466 -4.93 -8.97 -38.54
C PHE A 466 -4.50 -7.92 -37.51
N SER A 467 -3.48 -8.20 -36.69
CA SER A 467 -3.02 -7.29 -35.63
C SER A 467 -2.15 -6.16 -36.16
N ASP A 468 -1.16 -6.46 -37.01
CA ASP A 468 -0.11 -5.50 -37.37
C ASP A 468 -0.52 -4.58 -38.54
N ASN A 469 -1.61 -4.93 -39.22
CA ASN A 469 -2.31 -4.05 -40.16
C ASN A 469 -3.40 -3.17 -39.52
N ARG A 470 -3.81 -3.45 -38.26
CA ARG A 470 -4.84 -2.67 -37.54
C ARG A 470 -4.20 -1.78 -36.48
N ALA A 471 -3.56 -0.70 -36.90
CA ALA A 471 -2.98 0.33 -36.04
C ALA A 471 -1.91 -0.11 -35.02
N ARG A 472 -1.56 -1.41 -34.95
CA ARG A 472 -0.58 -1.97 -33.99
C ARG A 472 -0.92 -1.56 -32.56
N GLY A 473 -2.19 -1.75 -32.20
CA GLY A 473 -2.74 -1.43 -30.88
C GLY A 473 -3.88 -2.38 -30.54
N LEU A 474 -3.91 -2.81 -29.28
CA LEU A 474 -4.90 -3.70 -28.69
C LEU A 474 -5.08 -3.35 -27.21
N GLY A 475 -6.32 -3.21 -26.77
CA GLY A 475 -6.65 -2.99 -25.37
C GLY A 475 -6.58 -4.25 -24.51
N ALA A 476 -6.13 -4.08 -23.27
CA ALA A 476 -5.99 -5.17 -22.31
C ALA A 476 -7.33 -5.87 -22.03
N THR A 477 -7.28 -7.20 -21.86
CA THR A 477 -8.40 -8.07 -21.47
C THR A 477 -8.00 -8.97 -20.30
N ASP A 478 -8.94 -9.70 -19.68
CA ASP A 478 -8.62 -10.62 -18.58
C ASP A 478 -7.65 -11.76 -19.01
N SER A 479 -7.62 -12.12 -20.29
CA SER A 479 -6.74 -13.16 -20.84
C SER A 479 -5.42 -12.63 -21.41
N ALA A 480 -5.36 -11.32 -21.71
CA ALA A 480 -4.17 -10.64 -22.21
C ALA A 480 -4.10 -9.25 -21.54
N PRO A 481 -3.57 -9.14 -20.31
CA PRO A 481 -3.68 -7.93 -19.49
C PRO A 481 -2.61 -6.88 -19.86
N VAL A 482 -2.41 -6.62 -21.15
CA VAL A 482 -1.44 -5.65 -21.69
C VAL A 482 -2.16 -4.76 -22.69
N SER A 483 -2.26 -3.45 -22.45
CA SER A 483 -2.68 -2.51 -23.49
C SER A 483 -1.47 -2.13 -24.34
N THR A 484 -1.66 -1.96 -25.64
CA THR A 484 -0.56 -1.80 -26.59
C THR A 484 -0.82 -0.64 -27.56
N GLY A 485 0.26 -0.03 -28.05
CA GLY A 485 0.18 0.93 -29.16
C GLY A 485 1.55 1.28 -29.71
N ALA A 486 1.59 1.64 -30.99
CA ALA A 486 2.82 1.87 -31.72
C ALA A 486 3.51 3.22 -31.42
N GLU A 487 4.84 3.20 -31.46
CA GLU A 487 5.70 4.37 -31.32
C GLU A 487 5.35 5.48 -32.32
N GLU A 488 5.13 5.14 -33.61
CA GLU A 488 4.78 6.13 -34.63
C GLU A 488 3.48 6.88 -34.32
N ASN A 489 2.53 6.25 -33.63
CA ASN A 489 1.27 6.88 -33.24
C ASN A 489 1.45 7.78 -32.00
N LEU A 490 2.31 7.40 -31.05
CA LEU A 490 2.65 8.25 -29.91
C LEU A 490 3.40 9.53 -30.32
N LEU A 491 4.30 9.41 -31.29
CA LEU A 491 5.18 10.50 -31.75
C LEU A 491 4.72 11.22 -33.01
N CYS A 492 3.66 10.76 -33.66
CA CYS A 492 3.15 11.33 -34.92
C CYS A 492 4.19 11.31 -36.05
N LEU A 493 4.91 10.19 -36.18
CA LEU A 493 5.94 10.01 -37.22
C LEU A 493 5.31 9.89 -38.61
N GLN A 494 6.11 10.06 -39.66
CA GLN A 494 5.62 10.07 -41.06
C GLN A 494 4.92 8.77 -41.52
N ASN A 495 5.14 7.66 -40.81
CA ASN A 495 4.53 6.35 -41.03
C ASN A 495 3.23 6.14 -40.23
N ASP A 496 2.79 7.09 -39.41
CA ASP A 496 1.49 7.02 -38.73
C ASP A 496 0.34 7.08 -39.74
N ARG A 497 -0.40 5.97 -39.84
CA ARG A 497 -1.51 5.80 -40.79
C ARG A 497 -2.84 6.35 -40.25
N TYR A 498 -2.88 6.92 -39.04
CA TYR A 498 -4.10 7.31 -38.34
C TYR A 498 -4.01 8.75 -37.83
N SER A 499 -5.09 9.53 -37.93
CA SER A 499 -5.15 10.90 -37.37
C SER A 499 -5.53 10.92 -35.87
N GLU A 500 -5.76 9.75 -35.29
CA GLU A 500 -6.32 9.54 -33.96
C GLU A 500 -5.32 8.92 -32.99
N ASP A 501 -5.51 9.17 -31.69
CA ASP A 501 -4.66 8.67 -30.61
C ASP A 501 -5.05 7.24 -30.25
N ILE A 502 -4.41 6.28 -30.92
CA ILE A 502 -4.70 4.84 -30.80
C ILE A 502 -4.27 4.37 -29.41
N TYR A 503 -3.08 4.76 -28.96
CA TYR A 503 -2.57 4.39 -27.64
C TYR A 503 -3.54 4.79 -26.52
N LEU A 504 -4.04 6.03 -26.55
CA LEU A 504 -5.03 6.54 -25.60
C LEU A 504 -6.37 5.76 -25.62
N HIS A 505 -6.78 5.27 -26.79
CA HIS A 505 -8.00 4.49 -26.97
C HIS A 505 -7.83 3.06 -26.45
N GLU A 506 -6.78 2.35 -26.88
CA GLU A 506 -6.49 0.98 -26.43
C GLU A 506 -6.13 0.92 -24.93
N PHE A 507 -5.50 1.97 -24.39
CA PHE A 507 -5.29 2.09 -22.95
C PHE A 507 -6.63 2.27 -22.21
N ALA A 508 -7.54 3.11 -22.72
CA ALA A 508 -8.87 3.27 -22.15
C ALA A 508 -9.73 1.98 -22.22
N HIS A 509 -9.52 1.11 -23.22
CA HIS A 509 -10.10 -0.24 -23.24
C HIS A 509 -9.61 -1.07 -22.04
N GLY A 510 -8.30 -1.05 -21.77
CA GLY A 510 -7.72 -1.70 -20.60
C GLY A 510 -8.26 -1.13 -19.28
N VAL A 511 -8.35 0.20 -19.17
CA VAL A 511 -8.95 0.90 -18.00
C VAL A 511 -10.38 0.44 -17.77
N ALA A 512 -11.19 0.26 -18.81
CA ALA A 512 -12.55 -0.26 -18.69
C ALA A 512 -12.59 -1.74 -18.30
N ASN A 513 -11.82 -2.59 -18.99
CA ASN A 513 -11.83 -4.06 -18.83
C ASN A 513 -11.28 -4.53 -17.49
N LEU A 514 -10.15 -3.98 -17.04
CA LEU A 514 -9.44 -4.43 -15.83
C LEU A 514 -9.66 -3.48 -14.65
N GLY A 515 -9.78 -2.18 -14.92
CA GLY A 515 -10.03 -1.14 -13.92
C GLY A 515 -11.51 -1.03 -13.55
N ALA A 516 -12.30 -0.29 -14.34
CA ALA A 516 -13.67 0.10 -14.00
C ALA A 516 -14.62 -1.08 -13.76
N ARG A 517 -14.52 -2.14 -14.56
CA ARG A 517 -15.31 -3.38 -14.42
C ARG A 517 -15.24 -4.03 -13.04
N TYR A 518 -14.14 -3.82 -12.31
CA TYR A 518 -13.84 -4.53 -11.07
C TYR A 518 -13.57 -3.59 -9.89
N GLY A 519 -13.11 -2.35 -10.14
CA GLY A 519 -12.95 -1.28 -9.16
C GLY A 519 -14.26 -0.53 -8.85
N ILE A 520 -15.27 -0.58 -9.73
CA ILE A 520 -16.56 0.08 -9.52
C ILE A 520 -17.69 -0.96 -9.49
N SER A 521 -18.31 -1.13 -8.32
CA SER A 521 -19.34 -2.16 -8.11
C SER A 521 -20.53 -2.01 -9.08
N GLY A 522 -20.85 -3.10 -9.78
CA GLY A 522 -21.94 -3.18 -10.75
C GLY A 522 -21.75 -2.39 -12.05
N TRP A 523 -20.61 -1.71 -12.24
CA TRP A 523 -20.40 -0.78 -13.36
C TRP A 523 -20.49 -1.46 -14.73
N PHE A 524 -19.88 -2.62 -14.88
CA PHE A 524 -19.90 -3.35 -16.14
C PHE A 524 -21.30 -3.87 -16.51
N GLN A 525 -22.10 -4.32 -15.54
CA GLN A 525 -23.50 -4.67 -15.79
C GLN A 525 -24.33 -3.44 -16.20
N ARG A 526 -24.07 -2.26 -15.61
CA ARG A 526 -24.72 -1.01 -16.04
C ARG A 526 -24.33 -0.65 -17.48
N LEU A 527 -23.03 -0.72 -17.83
CA LEU A 527 -22.54 -0.44 -19.18
C LEU A 527 -23.11 -1.41 -20.22
N GLU A 528 -23.11 -2.70 -19.95
CA GLU A 528 -23.75 -3.73 -20.80
C GLU A 528 -25.24 -3.46 -21.05
N ASN A 529 -25.96 -2.97 -20.03
CA ASN A 529 -27.37 -2.63 -20.16
C ASN A 529 -27.57 -1.35 -20.99
N GLN A 530 -26.76 -0.30 -20.78
CA GLN A 530 -26.86 0.92 -21.59
C GLN A 530 -26.46 0.68 -23.06
N TYR A 531 -25.44 -0.13 -23.33
CA TYR A 531 -25.09 -0.55 -24.69
C TYR A 531 -26.27 -1.22 -25.42
N LYS A 532 -27.01 -2.10 -24.73
CA LYS A 532 -28.22 -2.75 -25.29
C LYS A 532 -29.35 -1.74 -25.55
N ILE A 533 -29.56 -0.79 -24.64
CA ILE A 533 -30.56 0.28 -24.79
C ILE A 533 -30.20 1.16 -26.00
N ALA A 534 -28.96 1.64 -26.09
CA ALA A 534 -28.47 2.46 -27.19
C ALA A 534 -28.60 1.74 -28.54
N LYS A 535 -28.31 0.44 -28.58
CA LYS A 535 -28.50 -0.40 -29.77
C LYS A 535 -29.97 -0.55 -30.17
N GLN A 536 -30.89 -0.68 -29.20
CA GLN A 536 -32.34 -0.75 -29.46
C GLN A 536 -32.93 0.59 -29.90
N GLN A 537 -32.36 1.71 -29.46
CA GLN A 537 -32.77 3.07 -29.80
C GLN A 537 -32.15 3.58 -31.12
N GLY A 538 -31.39 2.74 -31.84
CA GLY A 538 -30.74 3.14 -33.10
C GLY A 538 -29.54 4.09 -32.93
N LEU A 539 -29.13 4.42 -31.70
CA LEU A 539 -28.04 5.39 -31.42
C LEU A 539 -26.69 4.94 -31.99
N LEU A 540 -26.54 3.64 -32.28
CA LEU A 540 -25.32 3.03 -32.83
C LEU A 540 -25.39 2.78 -34.35
N GLU A 541 -26.51 3.10 -35.00
CA GLU A 541 -26.73 2.75 -36.40
C GLU A 541 -25.71 3.43 -37.33
N HIS A 542 -25.29 2.68 -38.36
CA HIS A 542 -24.21 3.03 -39.28
C HIS A 542 -22.83 3.25 -38.63
N ASN A 543 -22.53 2.71 -37.43
CA ASN A 543 -21.17 2.75 -36.87
C ASN A 543 -20.61 1.33 -36.65
N TYR A 544 -20.17 0.69 -37.74
CA TYR A 544 -19.67 -0.70 -37.75
C TYR A 544 -18.46 -0.96 -36.82
N ALA A 545 -17.80 0.08 -36.32
CA ALA A 545 -16.74 -0.04 -35.33
C ALA A 545 -17.26 -0.46 -33.94
N ILE A 546 -18.47 -0.03 -33.54
CA ILE A 546 -18.99 -0.28 -32.19
C ILE A 546 -19.53 -1.71 -32.07
N SER A 547 -18.63 -2.62 -31.70
CA SER A 547 -18.89 -4.07 -31.64
C SER A 547 -19.24 -4.59 -30.24
N SER A 548 -18.83 -3.88 -29.18
CA SER A 548 -19.01 -4.29 -27.78
C SER A 548 -19.42 -3.13 -26.88
N SER A 549 -19.78 -3.42 -25.62
CA SER A 549 -20.11 -2.41 -24.60
C SER A 549 -18.90 -1.59 -24.16
N VAL A 550 -17.70 -2.18 -24.18
CA VAL A 550 -16.43 -1.50 -23.88
C VAL A 550 -16.02 -0.60 -25.04
N GLU A 551 -16.17 -1.10 -26.26
CA GLU A 551 -16.05 -0.28 -27.47
C GLU A 551 -17.06 0.87 -27.44
N TYR A 552 -18.30 0.65 -26.99
CA TYR A 552 -19.29 1.72 -26.81
C TYR A 552 -18.80 2.78 -25.80
N PHE A 553 -18.27 2.35 -24.66
CA PHE A 553 -17.70 3.22 -23.64
C PHE A 553 -16.55 4.08 -24.16
N VAL A 554 -15.58 3.48 -24.87
CA VAL A 554 -14.40 4.21 -25.33
C VAL A 554 -14.63 4.95 -26.65
N SER A 555 -15.42 4.42 -27.60
CA SER A 555 -15.72 5.09 -28.88
C SER A 555 -16.82 6.15 -28.80
N CYS A 556 -17.58 6.27 -27.70
CA CYS A 556 -18.35 7.49 -27.42
C CYS A 556 -17.48 8.68 -26.99
N ARG A 557 -16.17 8.46 -26.71
CA ARG A 557 -15.15 9.52 -26.74
C ARG A 557 -14.77 9.94 -28.17
N ARG A 558 -15.04 9.08 -29.17
CA ARG A 558 -14.41 9.10 -30.50
C ARG A 558 -15.34 9.63 -31.61
N ALA A 559 -16.51 9.04 -31.88
CA ALA A 559 -17.40 9.58 -32.94
C ALA A 559 -18.88 9.11 -32.91
N LYS A 560 -19.82 10.06 -32.67
CA LYS A 560 -20.95 10.35 -33.60
C LYS A 560 -21.77 11.60 -33.28
N LEU A 561 -21.84 11.99 -32.00
CA LEU A 561 -22.45 13.26 -31.57
C LEU A 561 -21.79 14.52 -32.18
N LEU A 562 -20.56 14.36 -32.68
CA LEU A 562 -19.80 15.42 -33.32
C LEU A 562 -20.19 15.67 -34.79
N ASN A 563 -20.98 14.79 -35.43
CA ASN A 563 -21.37 14.97 -36.82
C ASN A 563 -22.89 15.05 -37.04
N ALA A 564 -23.64 15.48 -36.03
CA ALA A 564 -24.84 16.26 -36.27
C ALA A 564 -24.42 17.63 -36.82
N THR A 565 -24.19 17.69 -38.14
CA THR A 565 -24.11 18.95 -38.88
C THR A 565 -25.49 19.57 -38.90
N ASP A 566 -25.76 20.47 -37.97
CA ASP A 566 -26.66 21.58 -38.26
C ASP A 566 -25.98 22.89 -37.93
N TYR A 567 -25.95 23.75 -38.95
CA TYR A 567 -25.50 25.12 -38.84
C TYR A 567 -26.47 25.88 -37.93
N SER A 568 -25.98 26.37 -36.79
CA SER A 568 -26.29 27.76 -36.44
C SER A 568 -25.12 28.41 -35.71
N THR A 569 -24.45 29.31 -36.41
CA THR A 569 -23.68 30.39 -35.79
C THR A 569 -24.67 31.29 -35.06
N THR A 570 -24.76 31.16 -33.74
CA THR A 570 -25.35 32.21 -32.89
C THR A 570 -24.25 32.86 -32.05
N PRO A 571 -24.41 34.11 -31.59
CA PRO A 571 -23.29 34.88 -31.02
C PRO A 571 -22.72 34.37 -29.68
N ASN A 572 -23.30 33.32 -29.08
CA ASN A 572 -23.07 32.90 -27.70
C ASN A 572 -22.54 31.46 -27.55
N GLY A 573 -21.48 31.12 -28.30
CA GLY A 573 -20.55 30.04 -27.92
C GLY A 573 -20.82 28.64 -28.49
N THR A 574 -19.72 27.87 -28.61
CA THR A 574 -19.69 26.49 -29.11
C THR A 574 -20.11 25.50 -28.01
N ILE A 575 -21.15 24.71 -28.24
CA ILE A 575 -21.54 23.61 -27.35
C ILE A 575 -20.48 22.50 -27.42
N SER A 576 -19.99 22.03 -26.27
CA SER A 576 -18.92 21.03 -26.23
C SER A 576 -19.42 19.62 -26.58
N THR A 577 -18.51 18.73 -27.00
CA THR A 577 -18.80 17.29 -27.18
C THR A 577 -19.41 16.66 -25.93
N LYS A 578 -18.95 17.12 -24.75
CA LYS A 578 -19.35 16.63 -23.43
C LYS A 578 -20.83 16.94 -23.15
N ASP A 579 -21.26 18.15 -23.48
CA ASP A 579 -22.66 18.57 -23.34
C ASP A 579 -23.58 17.77 -24.26
N LYS A 580 -23.14 17.53 -25.51
CA LYS A 580 -23.89 16.65 -26.43
C LYS A 580 -24.02 15.23 -25.87
N LEU A 581 -22.95 14.63 -25.32
CA LEU A 581 -23.04 13.29 -24.74
C LEU A 581 -24.00 13.25 -23.53
N ARG A 582 -23.91 14.24 -22.64
CA ARG A 582 -24.83 14.42 -21.52
C ARG A 582 -26.30 14.57 -21.97
N THR A 583 -26.57 15.17 -23.13
CA THR A 583 -27.94 15.30 -23.68
C THR A 583 -28.46 14.03 -24.34
N TYR A 584 -27.65 13.33 -25.13
CA TYR A 584 -28.11 12.22 -25.98
C TYR A 584 -27.95 10.82 -25.36
N ASP A 585 -26.95 10.60 -24.51
CA ASP A 585 -26.89 9.43 -23.61
C ASP A 585 -26.37 9.85 -22.22
N PRO A 586 -27.27 10.39 -21.36
CA PRO A 586 -26.92 10.76 -19.99
C PRO A 586 -26.47 9.58 -19.13
N ALA A 587 -26.87 8.34 -19.48
CA ALA A 587 -26.53 7.16 -18.69
C ALA A 587 -25.10 6.68 -18.98
N LEU A 588 -24.68 6.68 -20.25
CA LEU A 588 -23.28 6.48 -20.61
C LEU A 588 -22.40 7.63 -20.11
N TYR A 589 -22.89 8.87 -20.22
CA TYR A 589 -22.21 10.03 -19.65
C TYR A 589 -21.92 9.84 -18.16
N GLN A 590 -22.89 9.37 -17.37
CA GLN A 590 -22.69 9.06 -15.95
C GLN A 590 -21.65 7.93 -15.75
N LEU A 591 -21.67 6.87 -16.56
CA LEU A 591 -20.68 5.78 -16.46
C LEU A 591 -19.24 6.23 -16.77
N ILE A 592 -19.08 7.24 -17.64
CA ILE A 592 -17.80 7.91 -17.93
C ILE A 592 -17.36 8.77 -16.74
N GLU A 593 -18.27 9.55 -16.16
CA GLU A 593 -17.99 10.38 -14.98
C GLU A 593 -17.69 9.57 -13.71
N GLU A 594 -18.20 8.33 -13.60
CA GLU A 594 -17.81 7.40 -12.54
C GLU A 594 -16.34 6.95 -12.66
N VAL A 595 -15.77 6.93 -13.87
CA VAL A 595 -14.36 6.56 -14.12
C VAL A 595 -13.44 7.78 -14.12
N TRP A 596 -13.86 8.90 -14.73
CA TRP A 596 -13.07 10.13 -14.87
C TRP A 596 -13.80 11.38 -14.31
N PRO A 597 -14.05 11.46 -12.98
CA PRO A 597 -14.75 12.58 -12.36
C PRO A 597 -13.98 13.92 -12.27
N CYS A 598 -12.67 13.96 -12.52
CA CYS A 598 -11.88 15.19 -12.35
C CYS A 598 -11.95 16.16 -13.55
N HIS A 599 -12.53 15.74 -14.67
CA HIS A 599 -12.71 16.56 -15.88
C HIS A 599 -11.38 17.06 -16.47
N ASN A 600 -10.30 16.30 -16.27
CA ASN A 600 -8.98 16.62 -16.78
C ASN A 600 -9.00 16.85 -18.30
N ILE A 601 -8.38 17.94 -18.75
CA ILE A 601 -8.29 18.29 -20.17
C ILE A 601 -7.18 17.47 -20.82
N TYR A 602 -7.47 16.63 -21.81
CA TYR A 602 -6.41 15.89 -22.50
C TYR A 602 -5.65 16.80 -23.47
N LEU A 603 -4.31 16.89 -23.33
CA LEU A 603 -3.47 17.55 -24.31
C LEU A 603 -3.29 16.62 -25.52
N LYS A 604 -3.88 16.97 -26.67
CA LYS A 604 -3.86 16.14 -27.89
C LYS A 604 -2.42 15.92 -28.39
N ARG A 605 -2.13 14.67 -28.79
CA ARG A 605 -0.89 14.32 -29.51
C ARG A 605 -0.70 15.19 -30.75
N CYS A 606 0.55 15.36 -31.17
CA CYS A 606 0.98 16.22 -32.29
C CYS A 606 0.68 17.73 -32.15
N VAL A 607 0.08 18.18 -31.04
CA VAL A 607 -0.27 19.60 -30.80
C VAL A 607 0.40 20.15 -29.55
N ALA A 608 0.48 19.35 -28.49
CA ALA A 608 1.20 19.72 -27.27
C ALA A 608 2.72 19.46 -27.41
N SER A 609 3.51 20.37 -26.87
CA SER A 609 4.93 20.17 -26.65
C SER A 609 5.18 19.43 -25.33
N ARG A 610 6.32 18.73 -25.23
CA ARG A 610 6.79 18.05 -24.01
C ARG A 610 6.76 18.94 -22.77
N ALA A 611 7.07 20.24 -22.91
CA ALA A 611 7.00 21.21 -21.82
C ALA A 611 5.55 21.42 -21.32
N GLN A 612 4.57 21.48 -22.23
CA GLN A 612 3.15 21.63 -21.85
C GLN A 612 2.60 20.37 -21.17
N GLU A 613 3.04 19.18 -21.58
CA GLU A 613 2.68 17.91 -20.93
C GLU A 613 3.25 17.80 -19.51
N GLN A 614 4.52 18.18 -19.32
CA GLN A 614 5.19 18.17 -18.01
C GLN A 614 4.62 19.23 -17.06
N GLN A 615 4.24 20.40 -17.58
CA GLN A 615 3.64 21.50 -16.81
C GLN A 615 2.12 21.36 -16.62
N GLN A 616 1.51 20.28 -17.13
CA GLN A 616 0.06 20.12 -17.01
C GLN A 616 -0.36 19.77 -15.58
N ASN A 617 -1.18 20.64 -15.00
CA ASN A 617 -1.96 20.31 -13.81
C ASN A 617 -3.03 19.27 -14.14
N ILE A 618 -2.83 18.04 -13.66
CA ILE A 618 -3.82 16.96 -13.70
C ILE A 618 -4.39 16.82 -12.29
N HIS A 619 -5.71 17.04 -12.15
CA HIS A 619 -6.43 16.86 -10.91
C HIS A 619 -6.60 15.37 -10.59
N THR A 620 -6.48 14.97 -9.32
CA THR A 620 -6.46 13.56 -8.90
C THR A 620 -7.52 13.25 -7.85
N ASN A 621 -8.02 12.00 -7.83
CA ASN A 621 -8.88 11.44 -6.77
C ASN A 621 -10.19 12.23 -6.50
N CYS A 622 -10.88 12.72 -7.52
CA CYS A 622 -12.08 13.56 -7.36
C CYS A 622 -13.35 12.80 -6.94
N GLN A 623 -13.23 11.54 -6.48
CA GLN A 623 -14.35 10.77 -5.96
C GLN A 623 -14.87 11.39 -4.64
N GLY A 624 -16.16 11.74 -4.62
CA GLY A 624 -16.84 12.28 -3.44
C GLY A 624 -16.91 13.82 -3.36
N MET A 625 -16.27 14.55 -4.27
CA MET A 625 -16.45 16.01 -4.37
C MET A 625 -17.69 16.38 -5.19
N PHE A 626 -18.86 16.27 -4.58
CA PHE A 626 -20.07 16.94 -5.07
C PHE A 626 -20.61 17.94 -4.05
N LYS A 627 -20.33 19.22 -4.29
CA LYS A 627 -21.24 20.32 -3.96
C LYS A 627 -21.71 20.92 -5.27
N LEU A 628 -23.01 21.19 -5.36
CA LEU A 628 -23.68 21.58 -6.61
C LEU A 628 -23.48 23.08 -6.96
N GLU A 629 -22.67 23.81 -6.19
CA GLU A 629 -22.69 25.27 -6.12
C GLU A 629 -21.45 25.96 -6.73
N ASP A 630 -20.34 25.25 -6.93
CA ASP A 630 -19.06 25.87 -7.36
C ASP A 630 -18.94 26.11 -8.88
N PHE A 631 -20.01 25.92 -9.66
CA PHE A 631 -19.99 26.06 -11.12
C PHE A 631 -20.25 27.50 -11.61
N GLN A 632 -19.47 28.47 -11.11
CA GLN A 632 -19.36 29.79 -11.74
C GLN A 632 -17.90 30.26 -11.83
N SER A 633 -17.55 30.79 -13.01
CA SER A 633 -16.25 31.39 -13.41
C SER A 633 -15.06 30.44 -13.63
N LEU A 634 -14.85 30.06 -14.91
CA LEU A 634 -13.60 30.39 -15.61
C LEU A 634 -13.80 30.21 -17.13
N VAL A 635 -13.80 31.34 -17.85
CA VAL A 635 -14.10 31.43 -19.28
C VAL A 635 -12.90 32.04 -20.01
N MET A 636 -12.40 31.30 -21.01
CA MET A 636 -11.65 31.77 -22.21
C MET A 636 -10.33 32.55 -22.06
N ARG A 637 -9.25 31.92 -22.57
CA ARG A 637 -8.23 32.51 -23.49
C ARG A 637 -7.82 31.40 -24.46
N ASN A 638 -8.55 31.13 -25.54
CA ASN A 638 -8.68 31.86 -26.83
C ASN A 638 -7.41 31.81 -27.72
N GLU A 639 -7.63 31.38 -28.98
CA GLU A 639 -6.75 31.49 -30.17
C GLU A 639 -5.45 30.63 -30.19
N THR A 640 -5.11 29.79 -31.18
CA THR A 640 -5.73 29.26 -32.43
C THR A 640 -5.02 27.91 -32.79
N LYS A 641 -5.37 27.03 -33.76
CA LYS A 641 -6.36 26.93 -34.86
C LYS A 641 -6.57 25.43 -35.24
N TYR A 642 -7.41 25.13 -36.25
CA TYR A 642 -7.55 23.82 -36.93
C TYR A 642 -6.64 23.76 -38.21
N CYS A 643 -6.50 22.72 -39.04
CA CYS A 643 -7.14 21.39 -39.18
C CYS A 643 -6.27 20.49 -40.10
N HIS A 644 -6.29 19.16 -39.95
CA HIS A 644 -6.69 18.26 -41.04
C HIS A 644 -7.08 16.86 -40.55
#